data_AF-A0A7K6XGH5-F1
#
_entry.id   AF-A0A7K6XGH5-F1
#
_cell.length_a   1.000
_cell.length_b   1.000
_cell.length_c   1.000
_cell.angle_alpha   90.00
_cell.angle_beta   90.00
_cell.angle_gamma   90.00
#
_symmetry.space_group_name_H-M   'P 1'
#
loop_
_entity.id
_entity.type
_entity.pdbx_description
1 polymer ?
#
loop_
_entity_poly.entity_id
_entity_poly.type
_entity_poly.pdbx_seq_one_letter_code
_entity_poly.pdbx_strand_id
1 'polypeptide(L)'
;QSQYVACMAAILSQMDKDHYSTYIQAFPSRPELMDFLMETFILFKDLIGKTVYPGDWVVMNMVQNREFLRAINQFATTLTEMFLSNSNFELQLWNNYFHLAVAFLTQDSLQLENFSPAKRNTILAKYGDMRATIGASIRDMWYSLGQRKIEFIPGMVGPILEMTLVPELELRKSTIPIFFDMMLCEHRLTGSFSRFEDEILRRLDSEVEGGRGDEQYMQLFKSILLSCCQSHPELAKPGEDFVRLVSELLERLLDYRAVMNDENKTYSMSCTVNLLNFYKEIDRQAMYIRYLYKLKDLHISYENYTEGAYTLLLHARLLTWSEESNAAPVPGPHSLHLHTQRQLKEALYNQIIEYFDQGKMWEEAIHICKELAEQYESHVFDYEMLSDILQREAKFYEKILKVLRPSPDYFAVGYYGQGFPTFLRNKVFIYRGKEYERREDFEMQLLSPFPNAEKLKSTSPPGQDITDSPGQYIQCFTVQPAEEAKVRLKGRSIPEQITNFYKANHVQRFSYSRPFKRGPNDPDNEFANMWIERTTFRTAYPLPGILRWFVVTSTETIIISPLENAIETMMKTNEKIMSEINRHQNDSSLPINPLSMLLNGIVDPAVMGGFTKYEKAFFQEPYMQEHPEDAGNIEKLKDLIAWQIPLLAEGIQIHGQKVTEDLRPFHERMEQCFEQLRAKVESQYGVREMMFFEDRRSGRPRSIAWVPDWDQLSHAGARQSPHSMEAPPTPKPAPRPSESEEHRNECKENRASFIFGPRWQNPRQSISELPAPKDEKWRLSCNMSESSLSADGKQPPPSRAAAGAQPSAAGSSLSPTGFGGRVKSASKLPPLPRKFSPAVYETFLEQSNA
;
A
#
# COMPACT_ATOMS: atom_id res chain seq x y z
N GLN A 1 32.51 -40.08 -5.96
CA GLN A 1 32.93 -38.74 -6.42
C GLN A 1 34.03 -38.15 -5.54
N SER A 2 33.79 -37.94 -4.22
CA SER A 2 34.77 -37.41 -3.26
C SER A 2 36.20 -37.99 -3.35
N GLN A 3 36.36 -39.31 -3.53
CA GLN A 3 37.68 -39.94 -3.73
C GLN A 3 38.44 -39.37 -4.94
N TYR A 4 37.80 -39.15 -6.08
CA TYR A 4 38.43 -38.56 -7.27
C TYR A 4 38.84 -37.10 -7.03
N VAL A 5 38.02 -36.33 -6.29
CA VAL A 5 38.33 -34.93 -5.93
C VAL A 5 39.48 -34.86 -4.91
N ALA A 6 39.58 -35.83 -3.99
CA ALA A 6 40.73 -35.97 -3.11
C ALA A 6 42.01 -36.29 -3.90
N CYS A 7 41.95 -37.21 -4.87
CA CYS A 7 43.08 -37.49 -5.76
C CYS A 7 43.46 -36.27 -6.61
N MET A 8 42.49 -35.54 -7.16
CA MET A 8 42.73 -34.32 -7.95
C MET A 8 43.39 -33.22 -7.09
N ALA A 9 42.84 -32.93 -5.90
CA ALA A 9 43.44 -31.98 -4.98
C ALA A 9 44.86 -32.41 -4.54
N ALA A 10 45.09 -33.71 -4.34
CA ALA A 10 46.42 -34.23 -4.04
C ALA A 10 47.41 -34.00 -5.21
N ILE A 11 47.03 -34.28 -6.46
CA ILE A 11 47.84 -34.00 -7.65
C ILE A 11 48.14 -32.49 -7.76
N LEU A 12 47.10 -31.65 -7.70
CA LEU A 12 47.23 -30.19 -7.76
C LEU A 12 48.13 -29.64 -6.63
N SER A 13 48.20 -30.32 -5.47
CA SER A 13 49.09 -29.96 -4.35
C SER A 13 50.58 -30.28 -4.59
N GLN A 14 50.89 -31.28 -5.43
CA GLN A 14 52.27 -31.63 -5.77
C GLN A 14 52.83 -30.80 -6.93
N MET A 15 51.97 -30.25 -7.81
CA MET A 15 52.39 -29.42 -8.93
C MET A 15 52.87 -28.03 -8.48
N ASP A 16 54.16 -27.74 -8.64
CA ASP A 16 54.71 -26.38 -8.59
C ASP A 16 54.56 -25.65 -9.93
N LYS A 17 55.04 -24.40 -10.01
CA LYS A 17 54.92 -23.55 -11.21
C LYS A 17 55.57 -24.18 -12.45
N ASP A 18 56.66 -24.90 -12.30
CA ASP A 18 57.40 -25.48 -13.42
C ASP A 18 56.67 -26.73 -13.94
N HIS A 19 56.03 -27.50 -13.06
CA HIS A 19 55.09 -28.56 -13.45
C HIS A 19 53.87 -28.02 -14.21
N TYR A 20 53.25 -26.93 -13.75
CA TYR A 20 52.16 -26.28 -14.49
C TYR A 20 52.64 -25.77 -15.86
N SER A 21 53.77 -25.05 -15.93
CA SER A 21 54.31 -24.53 -17.18
C SER A 21 54.63 -25.65 -18.19
N THR A 22 55.27 -26.73 -17.73
CA THR A 22 55.60 -27.89 -18.56
C THR A 22 54.34 -28.60 -19.07
N TYR A 23 53.30 -28.73 -18.24
CA TYR A 23 52.04 -29.35 -18.63
C TYR A 23 51.27 -28.50 -19.66
N ILE A 24 51.21 -27.18 -19.46
CA ILE A 24 50.59 -26.24 -20.41
C ILE A 24 51.34 -26.23 -21.76
N GLN A 25 52.67 -26.35 -21.75
CA GLN A 25 53.50 -26.48 -22.96
C GLN A 25 53.37 -27.84 -23.68
N ALA A 26 52.78 -28.86 -23.04
CA ALA A 26 52.61 -30.18 -23.64
C ALA A 26 51.39 -30.31 -24.57
N PHE A 27 50.48 -29.33 -24.57
CA PHE A 27 49.34 -29.29 -25.50
C PHE A 27 49.81 -28.95 -26.92
N PRO A 28 49.52 -29.79 -27.93
CA PRO A 28 50.09 -29.63 -29.27
C PRO A 28 49.42 -28.53 -30.09
N SER A 29 48.25 -28.05 -29.69
CA SER A 29 47.54 -26.94 -30.34
C SER A 29 46.85 -26.01 -29.34
N ARG A 30 46.66 -24.74 -29.75
CA ARG A 30 45.93 -23.74 -28.95
C ARG A 30 44.44 -24.11 -28.72
N PRO A 31 43.70 -24.69 -29.68
CA PRO A 31 42.35 -25.21 -29.41
C PRO A 31 42.30 -26.30 -28.34
N GLU A 32 43.21 -27.28 -28.34
CA GLU A 32 43.21 -28.33 -27.32
C GLU A 32 43.49 -27.78 -25.91
N LEU A 33 44.37 -26.78 -25.80
CA LEU A 33 44.60 -26.04 -24.54
C LEU A 33 43.37 -25.22 -24.12
N MET A 34 42.65 -24.62 -25.08
CA MET A 34 41.43 -23.87 -24.84
C MET A 34 40.31 -24.77 -24.31
N ASP A 35 40.07 -25.90 -24.97
CA ASP A 35 39.06 -26.88 -24.59
C ASP A 35 39.36 -27.45 -23.20
N PHE A 36 40.62 -27.83 -22.92
CA PHE A 36 41.06 -28.26 -21.59
C PHE A 36 40.80 -27.21 -20.50
N LEU A 37 41.10 -25.94 -20.76
CA LEU A 37 40.83 -24.86 -19.79
C LEU A 37 39.33 -24.63 -19.61
N MET A 38 38.52 -24.70 -20.67
CA MET A 38 37.07 -24.59 -20.57
C MET A 38 36.46 -25.75 -19.76
N GLU A 39 36.83 -26.99 -20.06
CA GLU A 39 36.40 -28.17 -19.29
C GLU A 39 36.85 -28.08 -17.83
N THR A 40 38.09 -27.68 -17.57
CA THR A 40 38.62 -27.52 -16.21
C THR A 40 37.88 -26.43 -15.44
N PHE A 41 37.55 -25.29 -16.05
CA PHE A 41 36.81 -24.22 -15.39
C PHE A 41 35.35 -24.62 -15.10
N ILE A 42 34.69 -25.29 -16.04
CA ILE A 42 33.33 -25.82 -15.85
C ILE A 42 33.34 -26.87 -14.73
N LEU A 43 34.30 -27.82 -14.75
CA LEU A 43 34.47 -28.83 -13.72
C LEU A 43 34.70 -28.21 -12.34
N PHE A 44 35.63 -27.26 -12.20
CA PHE A 44 35.89 -26.61 -10.92
C PHE A 44 34.64 -25.87 -10.41
N LYS A 45 33.93 -25.14 -11.29
CA LYS A 45 32.68 -24.42 -10.93
C LYS A 45 31.61 -25.40 -10.43
N ASP A 46 31.45 -26.54 -11.09
CA ASP A 46 30.50 -27.59 -10.69
C ASP A 46 30.88 -28.26 -9.36
N LEU A 47 32.17 -28.51 -9.11
CA LEU A 47 32.68 -29.08 -7.86
C LEU A 47 32.69 -28.10 -6.67
N ILE A 48 32.60 -26.79 -6.94
CA ILE A 48 32.39 -25.74 -5.95
C ILE A 48 30.89 -25.61 -5.63
N GLY A 49 30.04 -25.51 -6.66
CA GLY A 49 28.59 -25.37 -6.51
C GLY A 49 27.88 -26.62 -5.94
N LYS A 50 28.45 -27.81 -6.16
CA LYS A 50 27.97 -29.08 -5.60
C LYS A 50 29.00 -29.58 -4.59
N THR A 51 28.90 -29.10 -3.35
CA THR A 51 29.86 -29.36 -2.26
C THR A 51 30.15 -30.86 -2.07
N VAL A 52 31.34 -31.28 -2.49
CA VAL A 52 31.69 -32.71 -2.66
C VAL A 52 31.97 -33.41 -1.33
N TYR A 53 32.37 -32.66 -0.31
CA TYR A 53 32.48 -33.14 1.07
C TYR A 53 31.39 -32.48 1.94
N PRO A 54 30.94 -33.16 3.01
CA PRO A 54 30.06 -32.56 4.02
C PRO A 54 30.56 -31.20 4.54
N GLY A 55 29.64 -30.28 4.87
CA GLY A 55 29.99 -28.92 5.31
C GLY A 55 30.75 -28.85 6.65
N ASP A 56 30.64 -29.89 7.48
CA ASP A 56 31.40 -30.07 8.72
C ASP A 56 32.85 -30.55 8.46
N TRP A 57 33.17 -31.08 7.27
CA TRP A 57 34.53 -31.48 6.87
C TRP A 57 35.39 -30.28 6.47
N VAL A 58 35.39 -29.24 7.30
CA VAL A 58 36.03 -27.93 7.10
C VAL A 58 37.50 -28.04 6.68
N VAL A 59 38.24 -29.01 7.23
CA VAL A 59 39.65 -29.22 6.86
C VAL A 59 39.79 -29.68 5.41
N MET A 60 38.93 -30.59 4.93
CA MET A 60 38.94 -31.06 3.54
C MET A 60 38.49 -29.95 2.58
N ASN A 61 37.42 -29.22 2.93
CA ASN A 61 36.91 -28.10 2.12
C ASN A 61 37.96 -26.98 2.00
N MET A 62 38.63 -26.61 3.09
CA MET A 62 39.68 -25.58 3.07
C MET A 62 40.94 -26.02 2.31
N VAL A 63 41.32 -27.31 2.37
CA VAL A 63 42.43 -27.83 1.56
C VAL A 63 42.06 -27.88 0.07
N GLN A 64 40.88 -28.38 -0.29
CA GLN A 64 40.39 -28.34 -1.68
C GLN A 64 40.40 -26.91 -2.22
N ASN A 65 39.82 -25.97 -1.47
CA ASN A 65 39.77 -24.57 -1.88
C ASN A 65 41.16 -23.94 -2.06
N ARG A 66 42.12 -24.26 -1.19
CA ARG A 66 43.50 -23.76 -1.32
C ARG A 66 44.18 -24.26 -2.59
N GLU A 67 44.06 -25.55 -2.92
CA GLU A 67 44.67 -26.09 -4.15
C GLU A 67 43.94 -25.64 -5.41
N PHE A 68 42.61 -25.49 -5.35
CA PHE A 68 41.81 -24.91 -6.44
C PHE A 68 42.22 -23.45 -6.70
N LEU A 69 42.35 -22.62 -5.65
CA LEU A 69 42.85 -21.25 -5.75
C LEU A 69 44.25 -21.19 -6.37
N ARG A 70 45.16 -22.10 -5.99
CA ARG A 70 46.50 -22.17 -6.59
C ARG A 70 46.43 -22.48 -8.08
N ALA A 71 45.63 -23.46 -8.48
CA ALA A 71 45.44 -23.83 -9.88
C ALA A 71 44.79 -22.70 -10.70
N ILE A 72 43.71 -22.09 -10.19
CA ILE A 72 43.02 -20.95 -10.83
C ILE A 72 43.99 -19.79 -11.09
N ASN A 73 44.88 -19.47 -10.15
CA ASN A 73 45.89 -18.42 -10.34
C ASN A 73 46.97 -18.79 -11.37
N GLN A 74 47.33 -20.06 -11.53
CA GLN A 74 48.21 -20.49 -12.63
C GLN A 74 47.48 -20.35 -13.98
N PHE A 75 46.24 -20.82 -14.07
CA PHE A 75 45.44 -20.71 -15.29
C PHE A 75 45.15 -19.25 -15.68
N ALA A 76 44.93 -18.35 -14.71
CA ALA A 76 44.82 -16.90 -14.95
C ALA A 76 46.08 -16.32 -15.62
N THR A 77 47.26 -16.81 -15.22
CA THR A 77 48.55 -16.44 -15.86
C THR A 77 48.57 -16.92 -17.32
N THR A 78 48.22 -18.20 -17.57
CA THR A 78 48.12 -18.76 -18.93
C THR A 78 47.10 -18.03 -19.82
N LEU A 79 45.95 -17.62 -19.28
CA LEU A 79 44.95 -16.82 -20.02
C LEU A 79 45.54 -15.47 -20.46
N THR A 80 46.24 -14.79 -19.55
CA THR A 80 46.89 -13.50 -19.83
C THR A 80 47.98 -13.64 -20.89
N GLU A 81 48.84 -14.65 -20.78
CA GLU A 81 49.98 -14.86 -21.68
C GLU A 81 49.55 -15.36 -23.08
N MET A 82 48.56 -16.27 -23.16
CA MET A 82 48.25 -17.02 -24.39
C MET A 82 46.91 -16.64 -25.05
N PHE A 83 45.97 -16.03 -24.32
CA PHE A 83 44.57 -15.80 -24.76
C PHE A 83 44.10 -14.34 -24.68
N LEU A 84 44.97 -13.38 -24.29
CA LEU A 84 44.69 -11.94 -24.29
C LEU A 84 44.99 -11.26 -25.65
N SER A 85 45.63 -11.97 -26.58
CA SER A 85 46.11 -11.44 -27.87
C SER A 85 45.01 -10.80 -28.73
N ASN A 86 45.14 -9.51 -29.08
CA ASN A 86 44.14 -8.73 -29.83
C ASN A 86 43.58 -9.39 -31.11
N SER A 87 44.40 -10.17 -31.81
CA SER A 87 44.04 -10.88 -33.06
C SER A 87 43.18 -12.13 -32.86
N ASN A 88 43.26 -12.77 -31.69
CA ASN A 88 42.55 -13.98 -31.32
C ASN A 88 42.17 -13.87 -29.83
N PHE A 89 41.04 -13.23 -29.53
CA PHE A 89 40.52 -13.08 -28.16
C PHE A 89 39.33 -14.02 -27.94
N GLU A 90 39.36 -14.82 -26.88
CA GLU A 90 38.39 -15.91 -26.66
C GLU A 90 37.38 -15.58 -25.56
N LEU A 91 36.31 -14.88 -25.93
CA LEU A 91 35.34 -14.31 -25.00
C LEU A 91 34.73 -15.36 -24.04
N GLN A 92 34.41 -16.56 -24.53
CA GLN A 92 33.76 -17.59 -23.70
C GLN A 92 34.71 -18.20 -22.66
N LEU A 93 35.98 -18.37 -23.00
CA LEU A 93 37.00 -18.88 -22.07
C LEU A 93 37.22 -17.90 -20.90
N TRP A 94 37.35 -16.60 -21.20
CA TRP A 94 37.47 -15.55 -20.18
C TRP A 94 36.18 -15.40 -19.35
N ASN A 95 35.00 -15.52 -19.97
CA ASN A 95 33.71 -15.49 -19.28
C ASN A 95 33.58 -16.67 -18.27
N ASN A 96 33.97 -17.87 -18.69
CA ASN A 96 34.03 -19.04 -17.80
C ASN A 96 35.02 -18.85 -16.65
N TYR A 97 36.17 -18.20 -16.87
CA TYR A 97 37.10 -17.84 -15.80
C TYR A 97 36.48 -16.88 -14.77
N PHE A 98 35.84 -15.79 -15.21
CA PHE A 98 35.21 -14.85 -14.27
C PHE A 98 34.06 -15.50 -13.49
N HIS A 99 33.20 -16.27 -14.15
CA HIS A 99 32.14 -17.03 -13.48
C HIS A 99 32.67 -18.08 -12.51
N LEU A 100 33.80 -18.74 -12.80
CA LEU A 100 34.47 -19.64 -11.87
C LEU A 100 35.02 -18.89 -10.65
N ALA A 101 35.74 -17.79 -10.89
CA ALA A 101 36.41 -17.04 -9.82
C ALA A 101 35.39 -16.38 -8.86
N VAL A 102 34.27 -15.87 -9.39
CA VAL A 102 33.14 -15.40 -8.60
C VAL A 102 32.52 -16.54 -7.81
N ALA A 103 32.17 -17.67 -8.44
CA ALA A 103 31.58 -18.81 -7.72
C ALA A 103 32.52 -19.39 -6.63
N PHE A 104 33.83 -19.39 -6.88
CA PHE A 104 34.84 -19.77 -5.89
C PHE A 104 34.86 -18.81 -4.69
N LEU A 105 34.66 -17.51 -4.92
CA LEU A 105 34.62 -16.49 -3.86
C LEU A 105 33.31 -16.55 -3.07
N THR A 106 32.17 -16.70 -3.74
CA THR A 106 30.82 -16.57 -3.14
C THR A 106 30.27 -17.85 -2.50
N GLN A 107 30.95 -18.99 -2.63
CA GLN A 107 30.54 -20.27 -2.03
C GLN A 107 30.37 -20.22 -0.49
N ASP A 108 29.41 -20.96 0.04
CA ASP A 108 29.12 -21.00 1.49
C ASP A 108 30.33 -21.36 2.35
N SER A 109 31.21 -22.23 1.85
CA SER A 109 32.37 -22.72 2.62
C SER A 109 33.42 -21.63 2.91
N LEU A 110 33.42 -20.52 2.15
CA LEU A 110 34.29 -19.37 2.35
C LEU A 110 33.58 -18.16 3.00
N GLN A 111 32.27 -18.22 3.27
CA GLN A 111 31.57 -17.13 3.96
C GLN A 111 31.83 -17.21 5.48
N LEU A 112 33.03 -16.77 5.87
CA LEU A 112 33.61 -17.01 7.21
C LEU A 112 32.82 -16.37 8.36
N GLU A 113 32.04 -15.34 8.06
CA GLU A 113 31.03 -14.71 8.91
C GLU A 113 29.93 -15.65 9.40
N ASN A 114 29.60 -16.71 8.64
CA ASN A 114 28.61 -17.72 9.03
C ASN A 114 29.18 -18.74 10.04
N PHE A 115 30.46 -18.65 10.39
CA PHE A 115 31.10 -19.50 11.40
C PHE A 115 31.31 -18.77 12.72
N SER A 116 31.34 -19.53 13.82
CA SER A 116 31.65 -18.98 15.14
C SER A 116 33.02 -18.29 15.15
N PRO A 117 33.22 -17.21 15.94
CA PRO A 117 34.46 -16.42 15.90
C PRO A 117 35.74 -17.25 16.13
N ALA A 118 35.69 -18.26 17.00
CA ALA A 118 36.80 -19.18 17.21
C ALA A 118 37.16 -19.98 15.95
N LYS A 119 36.15 -20.52 15.24
CA LYS A 119 36.32 -21.26 13.99
C LYS A 119 36.85 -20.35 12.87
N ARG A 120 36.26 -19.16 12.71
CA ARG A 120 36.74 -18.11 11.76
C ARG A 120 38.21 -17.78 12.00
N ASN A 121 38.59 -17.50 13.24
CA ASN A 121 39.97 -17.12 13.58
C ASN A 121 40.96 -18.26 13.33
N THR A 122 40.60 -19.52 13.62
CA THR A 122 41.44 -20.68 13.31
C THR A 122 41.60 -20.93 11.80
N ILE A 123 40.56 -20.69 11.00
CA ILE A 123 40.64 -20.77 9.53
C ILE A 123 41.59 -19.69 9.00
N LEU A 124 41.37 -18.43 9.37
CA LEU A 124 42.19 -17.30 8.94
C LEU A 124 43.67 -17.46 9.33
N ALA A 125 43.95 -17.91 10.56
CA ALA A 125 45.32 -18.12 11.04
C ALA A 125 46.06 -19.27 10.32
N LYS A 126 45.35 -20.20 9.65
CA LYS A 126 45.95 -21.35 8.96
C LYS A 126 45.97 -21.23 7.44
N TYR A 127 45.00 -20.52 6.85
CA TYR A 127 44.80 -20.47 5.39
C TYR A 127 44.73 -19.04 4.82
N GLY A 128 44.67 -18.00 5.65
CA GLY A 128 44.35 -16.62 5.23
C GLY A 128 42.87 -16.47 4.85
N ASP A 129 42.47 -15.28 4.36
CA ASP A 129 41.18 -15.12 3.67
C ASP A 129 41.38 -15.28 2.16
N MET A 130 40.99 -16.45 1.65
CA MET A 130 41.11 -16.80 0.23
C MET A 130 40.26 -15.91 -0.69
N ARG A 131 39.22 -15.24 -0.15
CA ARG A 131 38.33 -14.33 -0.91
C ARG A 131 39.05 -13.05 -1.32
N ALA A 132 39.87 -12.49 -0.42
CA ALA A 132 40.69 -11.33 -0.73
C ALA A 132 41.75 -11.65 -1.81
N THR A 133 42.33 -12.85 -1.77
CA THR A 133 43.30 -13.31 -2.78
C THR A 133 42.66 -13.46 -4.16
N ILE A 134 41.55 -14.21 -4.30
CA ILE A 134 40.89 -14.38 -5.60
C ILE A 134 40.25 -13.06 -6.09
N GLY A 135 39.76 -12.20 -5.17
CA GLY A 135 39.25 -10.87 -5.51
C GLY A 135 40.30 -9.95 -6.13
N ALA A 136 41.55 -10.02 -5.66
CA ALA A 136 42.67 -9.36 -6.32
C ALA A 136 42.95 -9.96 -7.71
N SER A 137 42.96 -11.29 -7.86
CA SER A 137 43.11 -11.94 -9.18
C SER A 137 41.99 -11.55 -10.16
N ILE A 138 40.73 -11.43 -9.71
CA ILE A 138 39.60 -10.97 -10.53
C ILE A 138 39.81 -9.52 -10.97
N ARG A 139 40.19 -8.63 -10.04
CA ARG A 139 40.48 -7.21 -10.32
C ARG A 139 41.60 -7.05 -11.34
N ASP A 140 42.72 -7.76 -11.16
CA ASP A 140 43.90 -7.60 -12.00
C ASP A 140 43.66 -8.20 -13.41
N MET A 141 42.96 -9.33 -13.49
CA MET A 141 42.48 -9.90 -14.76
C MET A 141 41.49 -8.96 -15.46
N TRP A 142 40.56 -8.32 -14.74
CA TRP A 142 39.63 -7.35 -15.31
C TRP A 142 40.36 -6.15 -15.92
N TYR A 143 41.33 -5.56 -15.20
CA TYR A 143 42.11 -4.44 -15.74
C TYR A 143 42.98 -4.84 -16.96
N SER A 144 43.44 -6.10 -17.05
CA SER A 144 44.21 -6.61 -18.20
C SER A 144 43.45 -6.58 -19.54
N LEU A 145 42.11 -6.67 -19.52
CA LEU A 145 41.25 -6.77 -20.71
C LEU A 145 41.33 -5.55 -21.66
N GLY A 146 41.85 -4.41 -21.20
CA GLY A 146 41.95 -3.19 -22.01
C GLY A 146 40.61 -2.75 -22.59
N GLN A 147 40.48 -2.77 -23.93
CA GLN A 147 39.24 -2.41 -24.64
C GLN A 147 38.18 -3.53 -24.65
N ARG A 148 38.55 -4.80 -24.41
CA ARG A 148 37.62 -5.95 -24.48
C ARG A 148 36.56 -5.95 -23.38
N LYS A 149 36.72 -5.15 -22.33
CA LYS A 149 35.79 -5.02 -21.18
C LYS A 149 34.34 -4.80 -21.59
N ILE A 150 34.08 -4.06 -22.68
CA ILE A 150 32.71 -3.79 -23.16
C ILE A 150 31.96 -5.06 -23.58
N GLU A 151 32.66 -6.09 -24.04
CA GLU A 151 32.08 -7.39 -24.44
C GLU A 151 31.52 -8.16 -23.22
N PHE A 152 31.98 -7.82 -22.02
CA PHE A 152 31.50 -8.36 -20.75
C PHE A 152 30.39 -7.51 -20.10
N ILE A 153 30.07 -6.33 -20.64
CA ILE A 153 29.07 -5.41 -20.06
C ILE A 153 27.76 -5.53 -20.86
N PRO A 154 26.60 -5.77 -20.20
CA PRO A 154 26.40 -5.79 -18.74
C PRO A 154 26.55 -7.17 -18.07
N GLY A 155 26.87 -8.24 -18.81
CA GLY A 155 26.81 -9.63 -18.30
C GLY A 155 27.59 -9.90 -17.00
N MET A 156 28.74 -9.25 -16.79
CA MET A 156 29.55 -9.38 -15.58
C MET A 156 29.12 -8.47 -14.41
N VAL A 157 28.16 -7.57 -14.60
CA VAL A 157 27.70 -6.65 -13.54
C VAL A 157 27.09 -7.43 -12.36
N GLY A 158 26.27 -8.44 -12.64
CA GLY A 158 25.72 -9.34 -11.63
C GLY A 158 26.81 -10.12 -10.86
N PRO A 159 27.64 -10.92 -11.54
CA PRO A 159 28.74 -11.66 -10.90
C PRO A 159 29.71 -10.78 -10.08
N ILE A 160 30.07 -9.59 -10.56
CA ILE A 160 30.91 -8.66 -9.77
C ILE A 160 30.14 -8.12 -8.55
N LEU A 161 28.83 -7.89 -8.65
CA LEU A 161 28.01 -7.49 -7.49
C LEU A 161 27.85 -8.60 -6.45
N GLU A 162 27.66 -9.86 -6.87
CA GLU A 162 27.59 -11.02 -5.96
C GLU A 162 28.84 -11.11 -5.06
N MET A 163 30.02 -10.81 -5.60
CA MET A 163 31.29 -10.81 -4.85
C MET A 163 31.56 -9.51 -4.07
N THR A 164 31.15 -8.32 -4.55
CA THR A 164 31.38 -7.08 -3.81
C THR A 164 30.47 -6.98 -2.57
N LEU A 165 29.29 -7.60 -2.59
CA LEU A 165 28.36 -7.62 -1.45
C LEU A 165 28.85 -8.48 -0.28
N VAL A 166 29.83 -9.37 -0.46
CA VAL A 166 30.41 -10.22 0.60
C VAL A 166 31.03 -9.37 1.72
N PRO A 167 30.80 -9.67 3.01
CA PRO A 167 31.27 -8.85 4.14
C PRO A 167 32.75 -9.08 4.50
N GLU A 168 33.62 -8.79 3.54
CA GLU A 168 35.08 -8.68 3.71
C GLU A 168 35.53 -7.29 3.23
N LEU A 169 36.28 -6.57 4.06
CA LEU A 169 36.55 -5.13 3.90
C LEU A 169 37.58 -4.83 2.80
N GLU A 170 38.67 -5.59 2.72
CA GLU A 170 39.72 -5.32 1.74
C GLU A 170 39.31 -5.80 0.35
N LEU A 171 38.57 -6.90 0.26
CA LEU A 171 37.83 -7.31 -0.94
C LEU A 171 36.92 -6.18 -1.45
N ARG A 172 36.02 -5.65 -0.60
CA ARG A 172 35.11 -4.54 -0.96
C ARG A 172 35.87 -3.34 -1.52
N LYS A 173 36.88 -2.85 -0.79
CA LYS A 173 37.75 -1.74 -1.24
C LYS A 173 38.43 -2.02 -2.57
N SER A 174 38.93 -3.25 -2.76
CA SER A 174 39.68 -3.67 -3.95
C SER A 174 38.81 -3.87 -5.19
N THR A 175 37.51 -4.14 -5.04
CA THR A 175 36.65 -4.60 -6.14
C THR A 175 35.50 -3.65 -6.50
N ILE A 176 35.04 -2.80 -5.58
CA ILE A 176 34.10 -1.71 -5.90
C ILE A 176 34.61 -0.79 -7.05
N PRO A 177 35.91 -0.45 -7.16
CA PRO A 177 36.43 0.33 -8.30
C PRO A 177 36.25 -0.31 -9.70
N ILE A 178 35.92 -1.60 -9.79
CA ILE A 178 35.60 -2.26 -11.06
C ILE A 178 34.32 -1.67 -11.67
N PHE A 179 33.34 -1.28 -10.84
CA PHE A 179 32.11 -0.63 -11.31
C PHE A 179 32.37 0.73 -11.98
N PHE A 180 33.28 1.53 -11.41
CA PHE A 180 33.69 2.79 -12.03
C PHE A 180 34.35 2.58 -13.40
N ASP A 181 35.21 1.56 -13.50
CA ASP A 181 35.87 1.20 -14.76
C ASP A 181 34.87 0.63 -15.79
N MET A 182 33.82 -0.10 -15.37
CA MET A 182 32.70 -0.48 -16.23
C MET A 182 31.95 0.74 -16.78
N MET A 183 31.55 1.69 -15.92
CA MET A 183 30.91 2.96 -16.33
C MET A 183 31.77 3.72 -17.35
N LEU A 184 33.07 3.83 -17.08
CA LEU A 184 34.04 4.51 -17.93
C LEU A 184 34.26 3.81 -19.28
N CYS A 185 34.21 2.48 -19.33
CA CYS A 185 34.30 1.72 -20.58
C CYS A 185 33.06 1.89 -21.46
N GLU A 186 31.85 1.91 -20.89
CA GLU A 186 30.63 2.14 -21.67
C GLU A 186 30.50 3.61 -22.12
N HIS A 187 30.80 4.56 -21.24
CA HIS A 187 30.72 6.00 -21.54
C HIS A 187 31.66 6.40 -22.68
N ARG A 188 32.89 5.87 -22.71
CA ARG A 188 33.85 6.10 -23.81
C ARG A 188 33.41 5.57 -25.18
N LEU A 189 32.40 4.71 -25.24
CA LEU A 189 31.92 4.07 -26.47
C LEU A 189 30.52 4.52 -26.89
N THR A 190 29.65 4.90 -25.94
CA THR A 190 28.25 5.28 -26.22
C THR A 190 27.90 6.73 -25.83
N GLY A 191 28.77 7.42 -25.08
CA GLY A 191 28.45 8.67 -24.40
C GLY A 191 27.63 8.50 -23.10
N SER A 192 27.27 7.26 -22.72
CA SER A 192 26.48 6.94 -21.53
C SER A 192 26.93 5.61 -20.89
N PHE A 193 26.39 5.29 -19.71
CA PHE A 193 26.58 3.99 -19.05
C PHE A 193 25.24 3.31 -18.73
N SER A 194 24.23 3.52 -19.58
CA SER A 194 22.85 3.06 -19.32
C SER A 194 22.73 1.54 -19.24
N ARG A 195 23.45 0.76 -20.05
CA ARG A 195 23.37 -0.72 -19.99
C ARG A 195 23.95 -1.24 -18.67
N PHE A 196 25.03 -0.62 -18.19
CA PHE A 196 25.58 -0.84 -16.85
C PHE A 196 24.60 -0.46 -15.74
N GLU A 197 24.00 0.74 -15.79
CA GLU A 197 23.04 1.23 -14.79
C GLU A 197 21.79 0.30 -14.70
N ASP A 198 21.21 -0.05 -15.84
CA ASP A 198 20.04 -0.91 -15.95
C ASP A 198 20.22 -2.29 -15.32
N GLU A 199 21.41 -2.88 -15.46
CA GLU A 199 21.71 -4.19 -14.89
C GLU A 199 22.14 -4.09 -13.42
N ILE A 200 22.90 -3.07 -12.99
CA ILE A 200 23.29 -2.96 -11.57
C ILE A 200 22.07 -2.66 -10.68
N LEU A 201 21.17 -1.76 -11.09
CA LEU A 201 19.91 -1.50 -10.36
C LEU A 201 19.04 -2.77 -10.28
N ARG A 202 18.99 -3.56 -11.36
CA ARG A 202 18.23 -4.81 -11.44
C ARG A 202 18.81 -5.92 -10.57
N ARG A 203 20.14 -6.06 -10.55
CA ARG A 203 20.83 -7.08 -9.75
C ARG A 203 20.79 -6.73 -8.27
N LEU A 204 20.91 -5.46 -7.92
CA LEU A 204 20.89 -5.00 -6.53
C LEU A 204 19.56 -5.30 -5.83
N ASP A 205 18.43 -5.08 -6.51
CA ASP A 205 17.10 -5.48 -6.04
C ASP A 205 17.05 -6.99 -5.71
N SER A 206 17.54 -7.84 -6.62
CA SER A 206 17.57 -9.30 -6.44
C SER A 206 18.53 -9.76 -5.33
N GLU A 207 19.75 -9.25 -5.28
CA GLU A 207 20.76 -9.71 -4.32
C GLU A 207 20.50 -9.21 -2.90
N VAL A 208 19.96 -8.00 -2.73
CA VAL A 208 19.58 -7.50 -1.39
C VAL A 208 18.30 -8.18 -0.90
N GLU A 209 17.31 -8.42 -1.76
CA GLU A 209 16.17 -9.29 -1.44
C GLU A 209 16.62 -10.72 -1.08
N GLY A 210 17.64 -11.25 -1.78
CA GLY A 210 18.31 -12.52 -1.49
C GLY A 210 19.17 -12.55 -0.21
N GLY A 211 19.21 -11.45 0.57
CA GLY A 211 19.87 -11.41 1.87
C GLY A 211 21.30 -10.85 1.87
N ARG A 212 21.89 -10.49 0.71
CA ARG A 212 23.25 -9.93 0.62
C ARG A 212 23.29 -8.42 0.91
N GLY A 213 24.46 -7.89 1.25
CA GLY A 213 24.68 -6.45 1.45
C GLY A 213 24.29 -5.93 2.83
N ASP A 214 24.89 -4.81 3.23
CA ASP A 214 24.75 -4.18 4.54
C ASP A 214 25.08 -2.68 4.48
N GLU A 215 24.90 -1.98 5.61
CA GLU A 215 25.19 -0.55 5.76
C GLU A 215 26.66 -0.21 5.41
N GLN A 216 27.62 -1.05 5.81
CA GLN A 216 29.03 -0.81 5.50
C GLN A 216 29.27 -0.91 3.97
N TYR A 217 28.61 -1.84 3.28
CA TYR A 217 28.66 -1.90 1.81
C TYR A 217 28.16 -0.61 1.17
N MET A 218 27.03 -0.07 1.63
CA MET A 218 26.48 1.19 1.11
C MET A 218 27.45 2.35 1.31
N GLN A 219 28.02 2.52 2.51
CA GLN A 219 28.97 3.60 2.78
C GLN A 219 30.29 3.44 2.01
N LEU A 220 30.78 2.21 1.80
CA LEU A 220 31.96 1.93 0.97
C LEU A 220 31.69 2.19 -0.51
N PHE A 221 30.58 1.69 -1.05
CA PHE A 221 30.16 1.92 -2.43
C PHE A 221 30.06 3.41 -2.73
N LYS A 222 29.38 4.15 -1.85
CA LYS A 222 29.20 5.61 -1.94
C LYS A 222 30.53 6.36 -1.90
N SER A 223 31.38 6.10 -0.90
CA SER A 223 32.64 6.83 -0.72
C SER A 223 33.67 6.56 -1.82
N ILE A 224 33.83 5.29 -2.23
CA ILE A 224 34.81 4.89 -3.25
C ILE A 224 34.41 5.45 -4.62
N LEU A 225 33.19 5.18 -5.08
CA LEU A 225 32.76 5.60 -6.41
C LEU A 225 32.64 7.11 -6.55
N LEU A 226 32.22 7.82 -5.49
CA LEU A 226 32.22 9.29 -5.48
C LEU A 226 33.64 9.85 -5.68
N SER A 227 34.64 9.31 -4.98
CA SER A 227 36.04 9.71 -5.13
C SER A 227 36.58 9.41 -6.54
N CYS A 228 36.22 8.27 -7.13
CA CYS A 228 36.57 7.95 -8.51
C CYS A 228 35.92 8.91 -9.53
N CYS A 229 34.62 9.20 -9.39
CA CYS A 229 33.89 10.08 -10.30
C CYS A 229 34.41 11.52 -10.23
N GLN A 230 34.62 12.06 -9.03
CA GLN A 230 35.19 13.40 -8.84
C GLN A 230 36.61 13.53 -9.38
N SER A 231 37.33 12.42 -9.56
CA SER A 231 38.65 12.37 -10.20
C SER A 231 38.61 12.38 -11.73
N HIS A 232 37.44 12.31 -12.37
CA HIS A 232 37.28 12.25 -13.84
C HIS A 232 36.21 13.26 -14.32
N PRO A 233 36.60 14.43 -14.89
CA PRO A 233 35.67 15.53 -15.19
C PRO A 233 34.43 15.17 -16.03
N GLU A 234 34.56 14.27 -17.00
CA GLU A 234 33.47 13.83 -17.89
C GLU A 234 32.40 13.02 -17.15
N LEU A 235 32.82 12.22 -16.14
CA LEU A 235 31.95 11.38 -15.33
C LEU A 235 31.61 11.98 -13.97
N ALA A 236 32.18 13.12 -13.58
CA ALA A 236 31.98 13.71 -12.26
C ALA A 236 30.48 13.90 -11.95
N LYS A 237 29.76 14.66 -12.78
CA LYS A 237 28.33 14.92 -12.53
C LYS A 237 27.41 13.70 -12.80
N PRO A 238 27.51 12.98 -13.94
CA PRO A 238 26.70 11.78 -14.16
C PRO A 238 26.95 10.68 -13.10
N GLY A 239 28.20 10.51 -12.68
CA GLY A 239 28.61 9.57 -11.65
C GLY A 239 28.16 9.97 -10.26
N GLU A 240 28.17 11.27 -9.90
CA GLU A 240 27.57 11.75 -8.64
C GLU A 240 26.07 11.45 -8.56
N ASP A 241 25.31 11.68 -9.63
CA ASP A 241 23.87 11.36 -9.65
C ASP A 241 23.61 9.85 -9.62
N PHE A 242 24.42 9.04 -10.31
CA PHE A 242 24.36 7.58 -10.23
C PHE A 242 24.72 7.04 -8.82
N VAL A 243 25.77 7.55 -8.18
CA VAL A 243 26.17 7.12 -6.84
C VAL A 243 25.11 7.51 -5.81
N ARG A 244 24.49 8.69 -5.96
CA ARG A 244 23.31 9.07 -5.17
C ARG A 244 22.15 8.09 -5.40
N LEU A 245 21.78 7.85 -6.66
CA LEU A 245 20.69 6.93 -7.07
C LEU A 245 20.84 5.53 -6.46
N VAL A 246 22.04 4.94 -6.52
CA VAL A 246 22.28 3.59 -5.99
C VAL A 246 22.36 3.57 -4.46
N SER A 247 22.89 4.63 -3.83
CA SER A 247 22.83 4.76 -2.36
C SER A 247 21.37 4.85 -1.88
N GLU A 248 20.57 5.67 -2.56
CA GLU A 248 19.14 5.85 -2.31
C GLU A 248 18.31 4.57 -2.54
N LEU A 249 18.74 3.69 -3.44
CA LEU A 249 18.15 2.37 -3.62
C LEU A 249 18.58 1.40 -2.51
N LEU A 250 19.87 1.39 -2.14
CA LEU A 250 20.40 0.54 -1.07
C LEU A 250 19.69 0.80 0.27
N GLU A 251 19.53 2.06 0.66
CA GLU A 251 18.83 2.44 1.89
C GLU A 251 17.40 1.86 1.92
N ARG A 252 16.64 2.06 0.84
CA ARG A 252 15.25 1.57 0.70
C ARG A 252 15.15 0.04 0.63
N LEU A 253 16.13 -0.64 0.01
CA LEU A 253 16.18 -2.12 -0.06
C LEU A 253 16.57 -2.75 1.29
N LEU A 254 17.49 -2.13 2.04
CA LEU A 254 17.89 -2.57 3.37
C LEU A 254 16.75 -2.41 4.38
N ASP A 255 16.03 -1.28 4.35
CA ASP A 255 14.77 -1.06 5.08
C ASP A 255 13.71 -2.13 4.75
N TYR A 256 13.48 -2.38 3.45
CA TYR A 256 12.53 -3.39 2.98
C TYR A 256 12.90 -4.79 3.47
N ARG A 257 14.17 -5.19 3.35
CA ARG A 257 14.66 -6.48 3.83
C ARG A 257 14.50 -6.64 5.34
N ALA A 258 14.81 -5.61 6.12
CA ALA A 258 14.65 -5.65 7.58
C ALA A 258 13.19 -5.91 7.96
N VAL A 259 12.24 -5.26 7.29
CA VAL A 259 10.79 -5.43 7.50
C VAL A 259 10.24 -6.76 6.97
N MET A 260 10.75 -7.27 5.85
CA MET A 260 10.25 -8.51 5.24
C MET A 260 10.77 -9.78 5.96
N ASN A 261 11.90 -9.66 6.66
CA ASN A 261 12.47 -10.70 7.53
C ASN A 261 11.93 -10.65 8.98
N ASP A 262 11.16 -9.63 9.35
CA ASP A 262 10.44 -9.58 10.62
C ASP A 262 9.31 -10.64 10.62
N GLU A 263 9.07 -11.27 11.77
CA GLU A 263 7.89 -12.12 11.98
C GLU A 263 6.61 -11.27 11.88
N ASN A 264 6.67 -10.03 12.36
CA ASN A 264 5.57 -9.09 12.36
C ASN A 264 5.64 -8.13 11.17
N LYS A 265 5.21 -8.63 10.00
CA LYS A 265 5.23 -7.95 8.69
C LYS A 265 4.30 -6.72 8.55
N THR A 266 3.96 -6.05 9.66
CA THR A 266 3.11 -4.84 9.73
C THR A 266 3.44 -3.79 8.67
N TYR A 267 4.73 -3.52 8.45
CA TYR A 267 5.16 -2.47 7.50
C TYR A 267 5.40 -2.95 6.07
N SER A 268 5.22 -4.24 5.77
CA SER A 268 5.51 -4.82 4.45
C SER A 268 4.90 -4.00 3.31
N MET A 269 3.64 -3.59 3.45
CA MET A 269 2.96 -2.71 2.50
C MET A 269 3.60 -1.32 2.38
N SER A 270 3.93 -0.67 3.50
CA SER A 270 4.57 0.66 3.53
C SER A 270 5.96 0.65 2.87
N CYS A 271 6.79 -0.35 3.15
CA CYS A 271 8.12 -0.48 2.55
C CYS A 271 8.04 -0.89 1.08
N THR A 272 7.08 -1.76 0.70
CA THR A 272 6.79 -2.08 -0.70
C THR A 272 6.37 -0.82 -1.47
N VAL A 273 5.55 0.05 -0.88
CA VAL A 273 5.13 1.33 -1.49
C VAL A 273 6.26 2.37 -1.54
N ASN A 274 7.21 2.37 -0.60
CA ASN A 274 8.41 3.21 -0.68
C ASN A 274 9.26 2.84 -1.91
N LEU A 275 9.59 1.54 -2.08
CA LEU A 275 10.29 1.05 -3.26
C LEU A 275 9.49 1.26 -4.55
N LEU A 276 8.16 1.05 -4.52
CA LEU A 276 7.28 1.30 -5.66
C LEU A 276 7.31 2.78 -6.10
N ASN A 277 7.26 3.72 -5.17
CA ASN A 277 7.36 5.15 -5.48
C ASN A 277 8.75 5.49 -6.04
N PHE A 278 9.82 4.96 -5.44
CA PHE A 278 11.18 5.14 -5.96
C PHE A 278 11.32 4.63 -7.41
N TYR A 279 10.92 3.38 -7.70
CA TYR A 279 10.96 2.83 -9.06
C TYR A 279 10.11 3.60 -10.07
N LYS A 280 9.10 4.36 -9.62
CA LYS A 280 8.34 5.29 -10.45
C LYS A 280 9.06 6.64 -10.65
N GLU A 281 9.68 7.17 -9.61
CA GLU A 281 10.49 8.40 -9.64
C GLU A 281 11.71 8.25 -10.58
N ILE A 282 12.26 7.03 -10.67
CA ILE A 282 13.41 6.71 -11.53
C ILE A 282 13.03 6.01 -12.85
N ASP A 283 11.74 6.06 -13.22
CA ASP A 283 11.12 5.55 -14.46
C ASP A 283 11.47 4.08 -14.84
N ARG A 284 11.66 3.21 -13.84
CA ARG A 284 12.02 1.80 -14.06
C ARG A 284 10.76 0.92 -14.06
N GLN A 285 9.94 1.08 -15.09
CA GLN A 285 8.61 0.45 -15.26
C GLN A 285 8.60 -1.07 -14.98
N ALA A 286 9.61 -1.84 -15.38
CA ALA A 286 9.66 -3.28 -15.13
C ALA A 286 9.73 -3.64 -13.63
N MET A 287 10.52 -2.89 -12.84
CA MET A 287 10.57 -3.07 -11.38
C MET A 287 9.34 -2.49 -10.70
N TYR A 288 8.84 -1.36 -11.18
CA TYR A 288 7.55 -0.80 -10.73
C TYR A 288 6.43 -1.85 -10.82
N ILE A 289 6.28 -2.52 -11.97
CA ILE A 289 5.30 -3.60 -12.17
C ILE A 289 5.59 -4.79 -11.24
N ARG A 290 6.85 -5.24 -11.10
CA ARG A 290 7.24 -6.30 -10.15
C ARG A 290 6.76 -5.98 -8.73
N TYR A 291 6.94 -4.74 -8.27
CA TYR A 291 6.52 -4.29 -6.93
C TYR A 291 5.01 -4.05 -6.81
N LEU A 292 4.29 -3.70 -7.89
CA LEU A 292 2.81 -3.74 -7.90
C LEU A 292 2.28 -5.15 -7.62
N TYR A 293 2.86 -6.19 -8.23
CA TYR A 293 2.43 -7.57 -7.97
C TYR A 293 2.76 -8.01 -6.54
N LYS A 294 3.97 -7.71 -6.01
CA LYS A 294 4.30 -7.93 -4.58
C LYS A 294 3.29 -7.26 -3.64
N LEU A 295 2.92 -6.01 -3.91
CA LEU A 295 1.96 -5.25 -3.11
C LEU A 295 0.54 -5.82 -3.20
N LYS A 296 0.08 -6.17 -4.42
CA LYS A 296 -1.20 -6.83 -4.66
C LYS A 296 -1.29 -8.15 -3.90
N ASP A 297 -0.25 -8.99 -3.95
CA ASP A 297 -0.26 -10.30 -3.26
C ASP A 297 -0.32 -10.14 -1.73
N LEU A 298 0.35 -9.12 -1.17
CA LEU A 298 0.16 -8.70 0.22
C LEU A 298 -1.29 -8.25 0.48
N HIS A 299 -1.90 -7.44 -0.38
CA HIS A 299 -3.29 -7.01 -0.20
C HIS A 299 -4.26 -8.20 -0.16
N ILE A 300 -4.09 -9.18 -1.05
CA ILE A 300 -4.92 -10.40 -1.06
C ILE A 300 -4.67 -11.26 0.20
N SER A 301 -3.43 -11.39 0.68
CA SER A 301 -3.16 -12.15 1.92
C SER A 301 -3.73 -11.53 3.20
N TYR A 302 -4.11 -10.25 3.16
CA TYR A 302 -4.78 -9.54 4.26
C TYR A 302 -6.25 -9.20 3.97
N GLU A 303 -6.85 -9.76 2.90
CA GLU A 303 -8.24 -9.54 2.46
C GLU A 303 -8.58 -8.07 2.12
N ASN A 304 -7.56 -7.27 1.80
CA ASN A 304 -7.70 -5.85 1.42
C ASN A 304 -7.97 -5.73 -0.09
N TYR A 305 -9.07 -6.33 -0.55
CA TYR A 305 -9.38 -6.49 -1.98
C TYR A 305 -9.48 -5.16 -2.74
N THR A 306 -10.03 -4.12 -2.12
CA THR A 306 -10.14 -2.77 -2.69
C THR A 306 -8.77 -2.18 -3.02
N GLU A 307 -7.81 -2.28 -2.11
CA GLU A 307 -6.45 -1.77 -2.29
C GLU A 307 -5.67 -2.64 -3.30
N GLY A 308 -5.92 -3.96 -3.32
CA GLY A 308 -5.40 -4.87 -4.35
C GLY A 308 -5.91 -4.53 -5.76
N ALA A 309 -7.20 -4.18 -5.89
CA ALA A 309 -7.81 -3.70 -7.13
C ALA A 309 -7.19 -2.38 -7.61
N TYR A 310 -7.04 -1.39 -6.73
CA TYR A 310 -6.33 -0.14 -7.07
C TYR A 310 -4.86 -0.36 -7.44
N THR A 311 -4.20 -1.34 -6.82
CA THR A 311 -2.81 -1.69 -7.15
C THR A 311 -2.68 -2.27 -8.55
N LEU A 312 -3.56 -3.19 -8.96
CA LEU A 312 -3.60 -3.68 -10.35
C LEU A 312 -4.06 -2.60 -11.35
N LEU A 313 -4.94 -1.69 -10.94
CA LEU A 313 -5.38 -0.57 -11.78
C LEU A 313 -4.22 0.38 -12.14
N LEU A 314 -3.17 0.48 -11.31
CA LEU A 314 -1.94 1.18 -11.69
C LEU A 314 -1.22 0.48 -12.86
N HIS A 315 -1.13 -0.85 -12.87
CA HIS A 315 -0.54 -1.59 -13.99
C HIS A 315 -1.39 -1.44 -15.25
N ALA A 316 -2.72 -1.62 -15.13
CA ALA A 316 -3.62 -1.53 -16.29
C ALA A 316 -3.69 -0.12 -16.92
N ARG A 317 -3.36 0.93 -16.16
CA ARG A 317 -3.20 2.32 -16.65
C ARG A 317 -1.92 2.55 -17.45
N LEU A 318 -0.90 1.68 -17.34
CA LEU A 318 0.31 1.72 -18.17
C LEU A 318 0.11 1.05 -19.54
N LEU A 319 -1.03 0.37 -19.75
CA LEU A 319 -1.33 -0.38 -20.97
C LEU A 319 -2.26 0.40 -21.89
N THR A 320 -1.99 0.34 -23.19
CA THR A 320 -2.85 0.90 -24.24
C THR A 320 -3.86 -0.14 -24.76
N TRP A 321 -4.95 0.33 -25.35
CA TRP A 321 -5.90 -0.53 -26.08
C TRP A 321 -5.38 -0.80 -27.49
N SER A 322 -4.26 -1.53 -27.59
CA SER A 322 -3.57 -1.82 -28.85
C SER A 322 -3.20 -3.29 -29.02
N GLU A 323 -3.09 -3.73 -30.27
CA GLU A 323 -2.59 -5.06 -30.62
C GLU A 323 -1.05 -5.14 -30.65
N GLU A 324 -0.36 -4.19 -30.03
CA GLU A 324 1.09 -4.23 -29.87
C GLU A 324 1.50 -5.38 -28.94
N SER A 325 2.59 -6.06 -29.27
CA SER A 325 3.16 -7.13 -28.45
C SER A 325 3.48 -6.61 -27.04
N ASN A 326 3.06 -7.33 -26.01
CA ASN A 326 3.43 -6.97 -24.64
C ASN A 326 4.94 -7.18 -24.41
N ALA A 327 5.69 -6.09 -24.24
CA ALA A 327 7.11 -6.12 -23.93
C ALA A 327 7.43 -6.25 -22.43
N ALA A 328 6.44 -6.09 -21.53
CA ALA A 328 6.65 -6.13 -20.10
C ALA A 328 6.52 -7.56 -19.53
N PRO A 329 7.53 -8.09 -18.80
CA PRO A 329 7.43 -9.42 -18.20
C PRO A 329 6.44 -9.42 -17.02
N VAL A 330 5.24 -9.96 -17.25
CA VAL A 330 4.18 -10.04 -16.24
C VAL A 330 4.42 -11.26 -15.34
N PRO A 331 4.57 -11.11 -14.01
CA PRO A 331 4.70 -12.24 -13.10
C PRO A 331 3.40 -13.08 -13.02
N GLY A 332 3.49 -14.37 -13.33
CA GLY A 332 2.42 -15.34 -13.07
C GLY A 332 2.15 -16.33 -14.21
N PRO A 333 1.44 -17.44 -13.95
CA PRO A 333 1.25 -18.54 -14.91
C PRO A 333 0.38 -18.17 -16.13
N HIS A 334 -0.44 -17.11 -16.04
CA HIS A 334 -1.30 -16.65 -17.14
C HIS A 334 -0.54 -15.82 -18.21
N SER A 335 0.74 -15.50 -17.98
CA SER A 335 1.57 -14.70 -18.91
C SER A 335 1.82 -15.39 -20.26
N LEU A 336 1.70 -16.71 -20.34
CA LEU A 336 2.02 -17.52 -21.53
C LEU A 336 1.00 -17.44 -22.67
N HIS A 337 -0.16 -16.79 -22.47
CA HIS A 337 -1.27 -16.76 -23.45
C HIS A 337 -1.78 -15.34 -23.79
N LEU A 338 -1.19 -14.29 -23.22
CA LEU A 338 -1.60 -12.90 -23.44
C LEU A 338 -0.55 -12.20 -24.30
N HIS A 339 -0.81 -12.13 -25.61
CA HIS A 339 0.18 -11.69 -26.59
C HIS A 339 0.17 -10.16 -26.81
N THR A 340 -0.98 -9.51 -26.68
CA THR A 340 -1.11 -8.06 -26.93
C THR A 340 -1.39 -7.23 -25.67
N GLN A 341 -1.03 -5.94 -25.69
CA GLN A 341 -1.34 -5.00 -24.60
C GLN A 341 -2.84 -4.95 -24.30
N ARG A 342 -3.68 -4.97 -25.34
CA ARG A 342 -5.14 -5.05 -25.22
C ARG A 342 -5.59 -6.27 -24.41
N GLN A 343 -5.15 -7.46 -24.78
CA GLN A 343 -5.50 -8.71 -24.09
C GLN A 343 -5.08 -8.70 -22.62
N LEU A 344 -3.86 -8.21 -22.33
CA LEU A 344 -3.39 -8.09 -20.94
C LEU A 344 -4.22 -7.09 -20.13
N LYS A 345 -4.59 -5.94 -20.72
CA LYS A 345 -5.42 -4.93 -20.06
C LYS A 345 -6.83 -5.43 -19.79
N GLU A 346 -7.41 -6.17 -20.75
CA GLU A 346 -8.73 -6.81 -20.63
C GLU A 346 -8.74 -7.87 -19.51
N ALA A 347 -7.72 -8.73 -19.44
CA ALA A 347 -7.56 -9.70 -18.37
C ALA A 347 -7.40 -9.03 -16.98
N LEU A 348 -6.61 -7.97 -16.89
CA LEU A 348 -6.46 -7.17 -15.67
C LEU A 348 -7.77 -6.51 -15.26
N TYR A 349 -8.50 -5.89 -16.19
CA TYR A 349 -9.78 -5.23 -15.92
C TYR A 349 -10.82 -6.21 -15.37
N ASN A 350 -10.89 -7.44 -15.91
CA ASN A 350 -11.76 -8.49 -15.34
C ASN A 350 -11.36 -8.86 -13.91
N GLN A 351 -10.07 -9.07 -13.62
CA GLN A 351 -9.59 -9.35 -12.25
C GLN A 351 -9.81 -8.18 -11.27
N ILE A 352 -9.68 -6.94 -11.75
CA ILE A 352 -9.95 -5.73 -10.95
C ILE A 352 -11.45 -5.63 -10.61
N ILE A 353 -12.34 -5.97 -11.54
CA ILE A 353 -13.79 -6.05 -11.30
C ILE A 353 -14.13 -7.08 -10.21
N GLU A 354 -13.51 -8.27 -10.24
CA GLU A 354 -13.70 -9.30 -9.20
C GLU A 354 -13.27 -8.82 -7.81
N TYR A 355 -12.10 -8.17 -7.71
CA TYR A 355 -11.61 -7.61 -6.45
C TYR A 355 -12.45 -6.41 -5.97
N PHE A 356 -12.96 -5.56 -6.87
CA PHE A 356 -13.89 -4.50 -6.47
C PHE A 356 -15.27 -5.04 -6.07
N ASP A 357 -15.74 -6.18 -6.58
CA ASP A 357 -16.96 -6.82 -6.07
C ASP A 357 -16.75 -7.35 -4.64
N GLN A 358 -15.63 -8.06 -4.40
CA GLN A 358 -15.26 -8.57 -3.08
C GLN A 358 -15.04 -7.45 -2.06
N GLY A 359 -14.38 -6.35 -2.47
CA GLY A 359 -14.24 -5.12 -1.70
C GLY A 359 -15.48 -4.22 -1.67
N LYS A 360 -16.58 -4.64 -2.30
CA LYS A 360 -17.88 -3.95 -2.40
C LYS A 360 -17.83 -2.53 -3.00
N MET A 361 -16.82 -2.21 -3.79
CA MET A 361 -16.60 -0.94 -4.50
C MET A 361 -17.27 -0.96 -5.89
N TRP A 362 -18.56 -1.29 -5.92
CA TRP A 362 -19.33 -1.52 -7.14
C TRP A 362 -19.39 -0.31 -8.09
N GLU A 363 -19.30 0.91 -7.57
CA GLU A 363 -19.22 2.14 -8.33
C GLU A 363 -17.98 2.19 -9.23
N GLU A 364 -16.82 1.73 -8.73
CA GLU A 364 -15.57 1.65 -9.50
C GLU A 364 -15.62 0.48 -10.51
N ALA A 365 -16.19 -0.66 -10.09
CA ALA A 365 -16.41 -1.80 -10.98
C ALA A 365 -17.29 -1.41 -12.20
N ILE A 366 -18.34 -0.59 -11.99
CA ILE A 366 -19.20 -0.06 -13.06
C ILE A 366 -18.43 0.84 -14.03
N HIS A 367 -17.45 1.64 -13.58
CA HIS A 367 -16.65 2.46 -14.49
C HIS A 367 -15.80 1.58 -15.43
N ILE A 368 -15.17 0.53 -14.88
CA ILE A 368 -14.38 -0.43 -15.67
C ILE A 368 -15.28 -1.26 -16.59
N CYS A 369 -16.49 -1.63 -16.15
CA CYS A 369 -17.48 -2.28 -17.01
C CYS A 369 -17.84 -1.44 -18.25
N LYS A 370 -17.85 -0.11 -18.14
CA LYS A 370 -18.14 0.81 -19.26
C LYS A 370 -17.00 0.93 -20.23
N GLU A 371 -15.76 1.03 -19.74
CA GLU A 371 -14.57 0.98 -20.60
C GLU A 371 -14.51 -0.34 -21.40
N LEU A 372 -14.86 -1.48 -20.75
CA LEU A 372 -14.94 -2.77 -21.44
C LEU A 372 -16.12 -2.83 -22.43
N ALA A 373 -17.30 -2.32 -22.07
CA ALA A 373 -18.46 -2.29 -22.97
C ALA A 373 -18.17 -1.48 -24.24
N GLU A 374 -17.54 -0.30 -24.12
CA GLU A 374 -17.11 0.52 -25.26
C GLU A 374 -16.10 -0.25 -26.15
N GLN A 375 -15.15 -0.98 -25.55
CA GLN A 375 -14.21 -1.82 -26.30
C GLN A 375 -14.86 -3.00 -27.02
N TYR A 376 -15.85 -3.65 -26.42
CA TYR A 376 -16.57 -4.76 -27.04
C TYR A 376 -17.58 -4.29 -28.10
N GLU A 377 -18.26 -3.16 -27.89
CA GLU A 377 -19.23 -2.60 -28.84
C GLU A 377 -18.56 -1.93 -30.06
N SER A 378 -17.54 -1.09 -29.84
CA SER A 378 -17.04 -0.17 -30.87
C SER A 378 -15.70 -0.54 -31.51
N HIS A 379 -14.93 -1.47 -30.91
CA HIS A 379 -13.58 -1.80 -31.38
C HIS A 379 -13.42 -3.26 -31.84
N VAL A 380 -13.89 -4.24 -31.06
CA VAL A 380 -13.76 -5.68 -31.40
C VAL A 380 -15.07 -6.31 -31.88
N PHE A 381 -16.22 -5.71 -31.58
CA PHE A 381 -17.55 -6.21 -31.94
C PHE A 381 -17.88 -7.59 -31.34
N ASP A 382 -17.31 -7.91 -30.17
CA ASP A 382 -17.62 -9.10 -29.38
C ASP A 382 -18.89 -8.87 -28.57
N TYR A 383 -20.03 -9.20 -29.17
CA TYR A 383 -21.33 -9.02 -28.53
C TYR A 383 -21.66 -10.09 -27.48
N GLU A 384 -20.87 -11.15 -27.34
CA GLU A 384 -21.00 -12.13 -26.26
C GLU A 384 -20.39 -11.58 -24.97
N MET A 385 -19.15 -11.09 -25.03
CA MET A 385 -18.49 -10.38 -23.93
C MET A 385 -19.21 -9.07 -23.56
N LEU A 386 -19.80 -8.37 -24.54
CA LEU A 386 -20.67 -7.21 -24.30
C LEU A 386 -21.92 -7.58 -23.49
N SER A 387 -22.55 -8.72 -23.77
CA SER A 387 -23.71 -9.20 -22.98
C SER A 387 -23.31 -9.45 -21.52
N ASP A 388 -22.19 -10.13 -21.31
CA ASP A 388 -21.71 -10.49 -19.98
C ASP A 388 -21.20 -9.31 -19.16
N ILE A 389 -20.65 -8.26 -19.79
CA ILE A 389 -20.27 -7.04 -19.06
C ILE A 389 -21.49 -6.17 -18.70
N LEU A 390 -22.49 -6.06 -19.59
CA LEU A 390 -23.74 -5.34 -19.30
C LEU A 390 -24.57 -6.06 -18.21
N GLN A 391 -24.58 -7.40 -18.22
CA GLN A 391 -25.16 -8.19 -17.13
C GLN A 391 -24.43 -7.99 -15.79
N ARG A 392 -23.10 -7.81 -15.80
CA ARG A 392 -22.32 -7.47 -14.58
C ARG A 392 -22.65 -6.06 -14.09
N GLU A 393 -22.70 -5.07 -14.98
CA GLU A 393 -23.09 -3.69 -14.66
C GLU A 393 -24.49 -3.63 -14.00
N ALA A 394 -25.48 -4.33 -14.57
CA ALA A 394 -26.82 -4.40 -14.01
C ALA A 394 -26.85 -5.01 -12.58
N LYS A 395 -26.08 -6.08 -12.34
CA LYS A 395 -25.93 -6.70 -11.01
C LYS A 395 -25.27 -5.74 -10.02
N PHE A 396 -24.31 -4.91 -10.45
CA PHE A 396 -23.69 -3.90 -9.59
C PHE A 396 -24.66 -2.77 -9.20
N TYR A 397 -25.48 -2.27 -10.14
CA TYR A 397 -26.52 -1.30 -9.81
C TYR A 397 -27.57 -1.86 -8.84
N GLU A 398 -27.95 -3.14 -8.99
CA GLU A 398 -28.85 -3.79 -8.04
C GLU A 398 -28.21 -3.91 -6.65
N LYS A 399 -26.93 -4.31 -6.57
CA LYS A 399 -26.19 -4.40 -5.29
C LYS A 399 -26.12 -3.05 -4.57
N ILE A 400 -25.79 -1.96 -5.25
CA ILE A 400 -25.69 -0.61 -4.66
C ILE A 400 -27.01 -0.18 -3.98
N LEU A 401 -28.16 -0.57 -4.54
CA LEU A 401 -29.48 -0.18 -4.01
C LEU A 401 -30.04 -1.13 -2.96
N LYS A 402 -29.73 -2.44 -3.03
CA LYS A 402 -30.38 -3.48 -2.20
C LYS A 402 -29.49 -4.08 -1.12
N VAL A 403 -28.16 -4.04 -1.26
CA VAL A 403 -27.23 -4.70 -0.32
C VAL A 403 -26.69 -3.67 0.67
N LEU A 404 -26.84 -3.94 1.96
CA LEU A 404 -26.32 -3.09 3.02
C LEU A 404 -24.79 -3.02 2.95
N ARG A 405 -24.24 -1.82 2.70
CA ARG A 405 -22.82 -1.52 2.74
C ARG A 405 -22.53 -0.63 3.96
N PRO A 406 -21.75 -1.11 4.96
CA PRO A 406 -21.35 -0.29 6.11
C PRO A 406 -20.51 0.92 5.69
N SER A 407 -20.64 2.03 6.41
CA SER A 407 -19.70 3.15 6.30
C SER A 407 -18.36 2.79 6.95
N PRO A 408 -17.22 2.98 6.28
CA PRO A 408 -15.91 2.81 6.91
C PRO A 408 -15.66 3.92 7.94
N ASP A 409 -15.21 3.54 9.15
CA ASP A 409 -14.59 4.47 10.09
C ASP A 409 -13.19 4.86 9.64
N TYR A 410 -12.70 6.01 10.12
CA TYR A 410 -11.35 6.50 9.84
C TYR A 410 -10.61 6.87 11.13
N PHE A 411 -9.32 6.56 11.20
CA PHE A 411 -8.48 6.77 12.39
C PHE A 411 -7.25 7.60 12.05
N ALA A 412 -7.04 8.71 12.76
CA ALA A 412 -5.76 9.41 12.75
C ALA A 412 -4.79 8.71 13.70
N VAL A 413 -3.61 8.34 13.18
CA VAL A 413 -2.51 7.75 13.93
C VAL A 413 -1.29 8.64 13.81
N GLY A 414 -0.81 9.15 14.94
CA GLY A 414 0.45 9.90 15.05
C GLY A 414 1.55 9.04 15.67
N TYR A 415 2.68 8.93 14.99
CA TYR A 415 3.90 8.25 15.49
C TYR A 415 4.94 9.30 15.88
N TYR A 416 5.28 9.39 17.16
CA TYR A 416 6.14 10.46 17.70
C TYR A 416 7.34 9.93 18.49
N GLY A 417 8.43 10.69 18.47
CA GLY A 417 9.69 10.32 19.11
C GLY A 417 10.66 9.64 18.13
N GLN A 418 11.96 9.79 18.43
CA GLN A 418 13.06 9.37 17.55
C GLN A 418 13.21 7.84 17.45
N GLY A 419 12.54 7.07 18.31
CA GLY A 419 12.54 5.61 18.27
C GLY A 419 11.80 4.99 17.07
N PHE A 420 11.10 5.78 16.25
CA PHE A 420 10.47 5.31 15.01
C PHE A 420 11.38 5.41 13.77
N PRO A 421 11.20 4.52 12.77
CA PRO A 421 11.79 4.67 11.43
C PRO A 421 11.48 6.03 10.79
N THR A 422 12.41 6.53 9.96
CA THR A 422 12.34 7.85 9.30
C THR A 422 11.06 8.05 8.47
N PHE A 423 10.50 6.98 7.90
CA PHE A 423 9.26 7.07 7.14
C PHE A 423 8.01 7.33 8.00
N LEU A 424 8.00 6.96 9.29
CA LEU A 424 6.90 7.19 10.25
C LEU A 424 7.15 8.37 11.21
N ARG A 425 8.41 8.59 11.60
CA ARG A 425 8.81 9.48 12.70
C ARG A 425 8.20 10.88 12.58
N ASN A 426 7.53 11.29 13.65
CA ASN A 426 6.88 12.59 13.83
C ASN A 426 5.86 12.95 12.73
N LYS A 427 5.15 11.94 12.20
CA LYS A 427 4.11 12.09 11.17
C LYS A 427 2.77 11.54 11.63
N VAL A 428 1.71 12.09 11.06
CA VAL A 428 0.32 11.62 11.21
C VAL A 428 -0.11 10.94 9.91
N PHE A 429 -0.84 9.83 10.04
CA PHE A 429 -1.44 9.08 8.94
C PHE A 429 -2.93 8.92 9.21
N ILE A 430 -3.77 8.99 8.18
CA ILE A 430 -5.19 8.62 8.29
C ILE A 430 -5.36 7.20 7.75
N TYR A 431 -5.89 6.31 8.58
CA TYR A 431 -6.24 4.92 8.27
C TYR A 431 -7.73 4.78 7.99
N ARG A 432 -8.10 3.98 7.00
CA ARG A 432 -9.46 3.49 6.69
C ARG A 432 -9.68 2.16 7.40
N GLY A 433 -10.70 2.05 8.24
CA GLY A 433 -11.08 0.81 8.92
C GLY A 433 -11.56 -0.29 7.97
N LYS A 434 -11.46 -1.57 8.39
CA LYS A 434 -12.24 -2.68 7.80
C LYS A 434 -13.72 -2.51 8.13
N GLU A 435 -14.58 -3.32 7.53
CA GLU A 435 -16.02 -3.33 7.84
C GLU A 435 -16.24 -3.60 9.34
N TYR A 436 -16.98 -2.72 10.01
CA TYR A 436 -17.27 -2.74 11.45
C TYR A 436 -16.03 -2.68 12.38
N GLU A 437 -14.83 -2.44 11.87
CA GLU A 437 -13.62 -2.29 12.69
C GLU A 437 -13.71 -1.02 13.54
N ARG A 438 -13.71 -1.16 14.86
CA ARG A 438 -13.77 -0.02 15.79
C ARG A 438 -12.37 0.47 16.13
N ARG A 439 -12.30 1.71 16.61
CA ARG A 439 -11.06 2.36 17.05
C ARG A 439 -10.32 1.54 18.10
N GLU A 440 -11.05 0.91 19.02
CA GLU A 440 -10.48 0.08 20.10
C GLU A 440 -9.81 -1.19 19.55
N ASP A 441 -10.47 -1.88 18.61
CA ASP A 441 -9.97 -3.11 17.98
C ASP A 441 -8.79 -2.83 17.06
N PHE A 442 -8.88 -1.75 16.27
CA PHE A 442 -7.80 -1.23 15.45
C PHE A 442 -6.59 -0.82 16.31
N GLU A 443 -6.81 -0.13 17.43
CA GLU A 443 -5.75 0.33 18.34
C GLU A 443 -5.01 -0.84 19.02
N MET A 444 -5.71 -1.93 19.36
CA MET A 444 -5.07 -3.15 19.87
C MET A 444 -4.20 -3.83 18.79
N GLN A 445 -4.68 -3.93 17.56
CA GLN A 445 -3.89 -4.47 16.44
C GLN A 445 -2.68 -3.58 16.12
N LEU A 446 -2.88 -2.26 16.08
CA LEU A 446 -1.86 -1.23 15.83
C LEU A 446 -0.73 -1.28 16.85
N LEU A 447 -1.03 -1.53 18.13
CA LEU A 447 -0.03 -1.58 19.21
C LEU A 447 0.68 -2.95 19.32
N SER A 448 0.15 -4.02 18.73
CA SER A 448 0.78 -5.35 18.75
C SER A 448 2.23 -5.40 18.19
N PRO A 449 2.61 -4.69 17.11
CA PRO A 449 4.01 -4.55 16.67
C PRO A 449 4.87 -3.63 17.55
N PHE A 450 4.29 -2.93 18.54
CA PHE A 450 4.99 -1.95 19.37
C PHE A 450 4.88 -2.24 20.88
N PRO A 451 5.43 -3.35 21.39
CA PRO A 451 5.39 -3.67 22.83
C PRO A 451 6.07 -2.62 23.72
N ASN A 452 6.89 -1.73 23.14
CA ASN A 452 7.61 -0.66 23.82
C ASN A 452 7.02 0.75 23.61
N ALA A 453 5.95 0.92 22.81
CA ALA A 453 5.40 2.25 22.55
C ALA A 453 4.39 2.69 23.62
N GLU A 454 4.53 3.93 24.09
CA GLU A 454 3.57 4.53 25.01
C GLU A 454 2.37 5.11 24.25
N LYS A 455 1.16 4.68 24.63
CA LYS A 455 -0.08 5.27 24.11
C LYS A 455 -0.32 6.65 24.73
N LEU A 456 -0.31 7.68 23.90
CA LEU A 456 -0.68 9.05 24.29
C LEU A 456 -2.19 9.13 24.57
N LYS A 457 -2.55 9.74 25.71
CA LYS A 457 -3.94 9.88 26.18
C LYS A 457 -4.62 11.17 25.69
N SER A 458 -3.84 12.18 25.31
CA SER A 458 -4.37 13.41 24.70
C SER A 458 -4.45 13.25 23.19
N THR A 459 -5.42 13.91 22.57
CA THR A 459 -5.57 14.08 21.11
C THR A 459 -5.07 15.44 20.62
N SER A 460 -4.50 16.26 21.51
CA SER A 460 -3.72 17.44 21.11
C SER A 460 -2.40 17.02 20.45
N PRO A 461 -1.82 17.83 19.55
CA PRO A 461 -0.44 17.63 19.11
C PRO A 461 0.51 17.53 20.32
N PRO A 462 1.51 16.61 20.29
CA PRO A 462 2.51 16.52 21.35
C PRO A 462 3.54 17.66 21.28
N GLY A 463 4.22 17.93 22.40
CA GLY A 463 5.31 18.89 22.48
C GLY A 463 6.65 18.35 21.98
N GLN A 464 7.64 19.23 21.87
CA GLN A 464 9.00 18.89 21.44
C GLN A 464 9.68 17.87 22.37
N ASP A 465 9.33 17.89 23.66
CA ASP A 465 9.72 16.92 24.67
C ASP A 465 9.37 15.47 24.28
N ILE A 466 8.30 15.27 23.51
CA ILE A 466 7.86 13.96 23.01
C ILE A 466 8.40 13.69 21.61
N THR A 467 8.43 14.68 20.71
CA THR A 467 8.92 14.47 19.32
C THR A 467 10.41 14.20 19.24
N ASP A 468 11.18 14.72 20.20
CA ASP A 468 12.64 14.68 20.19
C ASP A 468 13.19 13.67 21.22
N SER A 469 12.31 13.13 22.07
CA SER A 469 12.60 11.99 22.95
C SER A 469 13.04 10.75 22.14
N PRO A 470 13.98 9.92 22.65
CA PRO A 470 14.35 8.64 22.02
C PRO A 470 13.26 7.57 22.10
N GLY A 471 12.15 7.83 22.81
CA GLY A 471 11.03 6.89 22.94
C GLY A 471 10.22 6.67 21.66
N GLN A 472 9.20 5.83 21.79
CA GLN A 472 8.14 5.60 20.81
C GLN A 472 6.80 5.96 21.46
N TYR A 473 6.08 6.91 20.88
CA TYR A 473 4.79 7.39 21.38
C TYR A 473 3.72 7.31 20.27
N ILE A 474 2.58 6.69 20.54
CA ILE A 474 1.50 6.50 19.57
C ILE A 474 0.22 7.21 20.05
N GLN A 475 -0.33 8.05 19.18
CA GLN A 475 -1.61 8.71 19.36
C GLN A 475 -2.62 8.13 18.36
N CYS A 476 -3.81 7.72 18.81
CA CYS A 476 -4.83 7.11 17.93
C CYS A 476 -6.25 7.59 18.27
N PHE A 477 -6.92 8.28 17.33
CA PHE A 477 -8.29 8.78 17.50
C PHE A 477 -9.12 8.72 16.21
N THR A 478 -10.44 8.56 16.33
CA THR A 478 -11.36 8.54 15.19
C THR A 478 -11.50 9.94 14.58
N VAL A 479 -11.47 10.02 13.25
CA VAL A 479 -11.74 11.23 12.46
C VAL A 479 -12.94 11.00 11.55
N GLN A 480 -13.65 12.07 11.22
CA GLN A 480 -14.82 12.01 10.33
C GLN A 480 -14.46 12.60 8.97
N PRO A 481 -14.81 11.97 7.83
CA PRO A 481 -14.63 12.56 6.51
C PRO A 481 -15.21 13.98 6.45
N ALA A 482 -14.42 14.95 5.96
CA ALA A 482 -14.90 16.30 5.75
C ALA A 482 -15.60 16.39 4.39
N GLU A 483 -16.82 16.93 4.36
CA GLU A 483 -17.68 16.87 3.17
C GLU A 483 -17.21 17.81 2.05
N GLU A 484 -16.40 17.26 1.14
CA GLU A 484 -16.17 17.86 -0.17
C GLU A 484 -17.42 17.67 -1.04
N ALA A 485 -18.21 18.74 -1.18
CA ALA A 485 -19.48 18.74 -1.89
C ALA A 485 -19.32 18.44 -3.40
N LYS A 486 -19.34 17.15 -3.75
CA LYS A 486 -19.20 16.62 -5.11
C LYS A 486 -20.23 17.26 -6.05
N VAL A 487 -19.76 18.18 -6.89
CA VAL A 487 -20.57 19.10 -7.73
C VAL A 487 -21.64 18.36 -8.57
N ARG A 488 -21.36 17.12 -9.00
CA ARG A 488 -22.29 16.27 -9.76
C ARG A 488 -23.57 15.86 -8.99
N LEU A 489 -23.55 15.92 -7.65
CA LEU A 489 -24.65 15.46 -6.78
C LEU A 489 -25.52 16.62 -6.26
N LYS A 490 -25.03 17.86 -6.27
CA LYS A 490 -25.78 19.04 -5.79
C LYS A 490 -27.04 19.29 -6.63
N GLY A 491 -28.15 19.61 -5.95
CA GLY A 491 -29.41 19.99 -6.59
C GLY A 491 -30.19 18.85 -7.27
N ARG A 492 -29.93 17.58 -6.90
CA ARG A 492 -30.63 16.41 -7.45
C ARG A 492 -31.13 15.51 -6.31
N SER A 493 -32.39 15.06 -6.39
CA SER A 493 -32.91 14.00 -5.52
C SER A 493 -32.22 12.68 -5.88
N ILE A 494 -31.40 12.16 -4.97
CA ILE A 494 -30.57 10.96 -5.14
C ILE A 494 -30.76 10.08 -3.89
N PRO A 495 -31.00 8.76 -4.04
CA PRO A 495 -31.15 7.84 -2.91
C PRO A 495 -29.98 7.92 -1.92
N GLU A 496 -30.30 7.90 -0.62
CA GLU A 496 -29.32 8.04 0.46
C GLU A 496 -28.19 6.99 0.39
N GLN A 497 -28.47 5.78 -0.08
CA GLN A 497 -27.48 4.71 -0.29
C GLN A 497 -26.30 5.17 -1.15
N ILE A 498 -26.58 5.89 -2.24
CA ILE A 498 -25.57 6.40 -3.18
C ILE A 498 -24.86 7.62 -2.56
N THR A 499 -25.61 8.53 -1.95
CA THR A 499 -25.07 9.74 -1.33
C THR A 499 -24.15 9.41 -0.17
N ASN A 500 -24.53 8.49 0.71
CA ASN A 500 -23.78 8.09 1.89
C ASN A 500 -22.49 7.35 1.53
N PHE A 501 -22.49 6.53 0.47
CA PHE A 501 -21.24 5.97 -0.07
C PHE A 501 -20.26 7.09 -0.45
N TYR A 502 -20.69 8.08 -1.22
CA TYR A 502 -19.83 9.18 -1.64
C TYR A 502 -19.48 10.20 -0.55
N LYS A 503 -20.21 10.24 0.57
CA LYS A 503 -19.78 10.99 1.78
C LYS A 503 -18.64 10.29 2.52
N ALA A 504 -18.61 8.94 2.52
CA ALA A 504 -17.59 8.16 3.24
C ALA A 504 -16.43 7.62 2.37
N ASN A 505 -16.49 7.74 1.04
CA ASN A 505 -15.51 7.18 0.10
C ASN A 505 -15.09 8.21 -0.96
N HIS A 506 -13.85 8.07 -1.45
CA HIS A 506 -13.15 9.04 -2.30
C HIS A 506 -13.07 10.39 -1.58
N VAL A 507 -12.40 10.38 -0.42
CA VAL A 507 -12.27 11.53 0.51
C VAL A 507 -10.80 11.77 0.83
N GLN A 508 -10.35 13.03 0.76
CA GLN A 508 -8.97 13.45 1.05
C GLN A 508 -8.86 14.31 2.32
N ARG A 509 -9.92 15.02 2.70
CA ARG A 509 -10.01 15.84 3.91
C ARG A 509 -10.77 15.11 5.01
N PHE A 510 -10.27 15.18 6.23
CA PHE A 510 -10.83 14.54 7.43
C PHE A 510 -10.83 15.54 8.59
N SER A 511 -11.87 15.53 9.40
CA SER A 511 -12.04 16.45 10.53
C SER A 511 -12.08 15.70 11.87
N TYR A 512 -11.49 16.32 12.89
CA TYR A 512 -11.60 15.93 14.28
C TYR A 512 -12.06 17.14 15.08
N SER A 513 -13.04 16.96 15.96
CA SER A 513 -13.63 18.03 16.78
C SER A 513 -13.47 17.71 18.26
N ARG A 514 -12.64 18.49 18.96
CA ARG A 514 -12.28 18.30 20.36
C ARG A 514 -12.94 19.37 21.23
N PRO A 515 -13.86 19.02 22.14
CA PRO A 515 -14.44 19.98 23.06
C PRO A 515 -13.43 20.40 24.13
N PHE A 516 -13.40 21.69 24.44
CA PHE A 516 -12.65 22.25 25.55
C PHE A 516 -13.39 23.46 26.15
N LYS A 517 -13.14 23.77 27.42
CA LYS A 517 -13.81 24.87 28.12
C LYS A 517 -12.91 26.10 28.24
N ARG A 518 -13.48 27.29 28.10
CA ARG A 518 -12.83 28.59 28.36
C ARG A 518 -13.68 29.37 29.37
N GLY A 519 -13.04 30.18 30.22
CA GLY A 519 -13.74 30.93 31.27
C GLY A 519 -14.16 30.06 32.46
N PRO A 520 -14.99 30.59 33.38
CA PRO A 520 -15.49 29.86 34.54
C PRO A 520 -16.44 28.72 34.13
N ASN A 521 -16.44 27.61 34.87
CA ASN A 521 -17.42 26.54 34.66
C ASN A 521 -18.77 26.94 35.27
N ASP A 522 -19.79 27.09 34.42
CA ASP A 522 -21.19 27.05 34.84
C ASP A 522 -21.60 25.57 35.05
N PRO A 523 -22.02 25.15 36.26
CA PRO A 523 -22.52 23.80 36.52
C PRO A 523 -23.91 23.53 35.90
N ASP A 524 -24.74 24.57 35.77
CA ASP A 524 -26.11 24.46 35.24
C ASP A 524 -26.14 24.55 33.71
N ASN A 525 -25.11 25.10 33.06
CA ASN A 525 -25.05 25.23 31.61
C ASN A 525 -23.66 24.97 31.00
N GLU A 526 -23.27 23.69 30.91
CA GLU A 526 -21.98 23.31 30.33
C GLU A 526 -21.77 23.74 28.87
N PHE A 527 -22.86 23.98 28.12
CA PHE A 527 -22.82 24.37 26.72
C PHE A 527 -22.37 25.82 26.51
N ALA A 528 -22.65 26.73 27.46
CA ALA A 528 -22.35 28.16 27.32
C ALA A 528 -20.85 28.42 27.09
N ASN A 529 -19.99 27.63 27.73
CA ASN A 529 -18.53 27.78 27.71
C ASN A 529 -17.80 26.61 27.01
N MET A 530 -18.51 25.78 26.23
CA MET A 530 -17.93 24.66 25.48
C MET A 530 -17.53 25.08 24.05
N TRP A 531 -16.25 25.38 23.88
CA TRP A 531 -15.62 25.67 22.60
C TRP A 531 -15.20 24.36 21.92
N ILE A 532 -15.17 24.35 20.58
CA ILE A 532 -14.68 23.20 19.80
C ILE A 532 -13.38 23.59 19.09
N GLU A 533 -12.30 22.86 19.37
CA GLU A 533 -11.09 22.85 18.56
C GLU A 533 -11.31 21.87 17.42
N ARG A 534 -11.46 22.36 16.18
CA ARG A 534 -11.64 21.52 15.00
C ARG A 534 -10.37 21.50 14.16
N THR A 535 -9.71 20.35 14.13
CA THR A 535 -8.56 20.08 13.28
C THR A 535 -8.99 19.37 12.01
N THR A 536 -8.64 19.92 10.85
CA THR A 536 -8.85 19.30 9.54
C THR A 536 -7.51 18.83 8.98
N PHE A 537 -7.41 17.53 8.71
CA PHE A 537 -6.25 16.88 8.10
C PHE A 537 -6.51 16.65 6.62
N ARG A 538 -5.50 16.87 5.77
CA ARG A 538 -5.53 16.47 4.35
C ARG A 538 -4.51 15.37 4.11
N THR A 539 -4.93 14.26 3.51
CA THR A 539 -4.04 13.15 3.12
C THR A 539 -3.35 13.38 1.78
N ALA A 540 -2.20 12.74 1.56
CA ALA A 540 -1.48 12.79 0.28
C ALA A 540 -2.34 12.32 -0.92
N TYR A 541 -3.14 11.28 -0.72
CA TYR A 541 -4.06 10.69 -1.70
C TYR A 541 -5.44 10.46 -1.07
N PRO A 542 -6.54 10.45 -1.86
CA PRO A 542 -7.87 10.13 -1.34
C PRO A 542 -7.95 8.67 -0.89
N LEU A 543 -8.83 8.39 0.08
CA LEU A 543 -9.17 7.03 0.50
C LEU A 543 -10.56 6.62 -0.03
N PRO A 544 -10.76 5.38 -0.50
CA PRO A 544 -9.75 4.32 -0.66
C PRO A 544 -8.76 4.58 -1.80
N GLY A 545 -7.65 3.84 -1.81
CA GLY A 545 -6.59 3.94 -2.81
C GLY A 545 -5.68 2.71 -2.78
N ILE A 546 -4.38 2.87 -3.09
CA ILE A 546 -3.40 1.75 -3.10
C ILE A 546 -2.98 1.26 -1.70
N LEU A 547 -3.39 1.95 -0.65
CA LEU A 547 -3.17 1.57 0.75
C LEU A 547 -4.42 1.92 1.54
N ARG A 548 -4.61 1.23 2.67
CA ARG A 548 -5.62 1.61 3.66
C ARG A 548 -5.24 2.87 4.46
N TRP A 549 -4.04 3.41 4.29
CA TRP A 549 -3.58 4.61 4.98
C TRP A 549 -2.72 5.52 4.11
N PHE A 550 -2.82 6.83 4.35
CA PHE A 550 -1.94 7.83 3.73
C PHE A 550 -1.49 8.87 4.75
N VAL A 551 -0.28 9.40 4.54
CA VAL A 551 0.30 10.46 5.36
C VAL A 551 -0.49 11.77 5.22
N VAL A 552 -0.61 12.52 6.30
CA VAL A 552 -1.17 13.88 6.31
C VAL A 552 -0.14 14.85 5.74
N THR A 553 -0.54 15.62 4.73
CA THR A 553 0.30 16.63 4.06
C THR A 553 0.01 18.05 4.50
N SER A 554 -1.19 18.33 5.01
CA SER A 554 -1.52 19.63 5.64
C SER A 554 -2.53 19.45 6.76
N THR A 555 -2.41 20.31 7.77
CA THR A 555 -3.26 20.33 8.97
C THR A 555 -3.73 21.76 9.21
N GLU A 556 -5.04 21.95 9.31
CA GLU A 556 -5.70 23.25 9.47
C GLU A 556 -6.54 23.20 10.77
N THR A 557 -6.21 23.99 11.79
CA THR A 557 -7.00 24.03 13.04
C THR A 557 -7.78 25.33 13.14
N ILE A 558 -9.10 25.20 13.34
CA ILE A 558 -10.01 26.31 13.64
C ILE A 558 -10.61 26.15 15.04
N ILE A 559 -11.02 27.26 15.64
CA ILE A 559 -11.68 27.30 16.95
C ILE A 559 -13.09 27.82 16.71
N ILE A 560 -14.08 27.03 17.10
CA ILE A 560 -15.51 27.27 16.88
C ILE A 560 -16.13 27.69 18.21
N SER A 561 -16.95 28.74 18.18
CA SER A 561 -17.59 29.32 19.36
C SER A 561 -18.67 28.40 19.95
N PRO A 562 -19.06 28.59 21.22
CA PRO A 562 -20.15 27.83 21.83
C PRO A 562 -21.50 28.04 21.10
N LEU A 563 -21.73 29.25 20.55
CA LEU A 563 -22.93 29.55 19.75
C LEU A 563 -22.88 28.89 18.37
N GLU A 564 -21.75 28.96 17.66
CA GLU A 564 -21.56 28.28 16.38
C GLU A 564 -21.73 26.75 16.52
N ASN A 565 -21.22 26.18 17.61
CA ASN A 565 -21.39 24.78 17.98
C ASN A 565 -22.87 24.42 18.26
N ALA A 566 -23.63 25.31 18.88
CA ALA A 566 -25.07 25.14 19.06
C ALA A 566 -25.84 25.20 17.71
N ILE A 567 -25.46 26.11 16.82
CA ILE A 567 -26.00 26.20 15.44
C ILE A 567 -25.74 24.92 14.66
N GLU A 568 -24.49 24.43 14.63
CA GLU A 568 -24.16 23.16 13.99
C GLU A 568 -24.94 21.99 14.58
N THR A 569 -25.07 21.94 15.92
CA THR A 569 -25.80 20.87 16.61
C THR A 569 -27.29 20.90 16.23
N MET A 570 -27.89 22.08 16.12
CA MET A 570 -29.28 22.24 15.69
C MET A 570 -29.47 21.86 14.21
N MET A 571 -28.61 22.34 13.30
CA MET A 571 -28.64 21.98 11.87
C MET A 571 -28.56 20.46 11.68
N LYS A 572 -27.55 19.81 12.27
CA LYS A 572 -27.33 18.36 12.19
C LYS A 572 -28.45 17.55 12.86
N THR A 573 -29.21 18.14 13.76
CA THR A 573 -30.39 17.51 14.35
C THR A 573 -31.58 17.61 13.40
N ASN A 574 -31.85 18.79 12.84
CA ASN A 574 -32.92 19.01 11.85
C ASN A 574 -32.71 18.16 10.58
N GLU A 575 -31.47 18.03 10.10
CA GLU A 575 -31.10 17.14 8.99
C GLU A 575 -31.36 15.66 9.29
N LYS A 576 -31.14 15.20 10.53
CA LYS A 576 -31.46 13.82 10.94
C LYS A 576 -32.96 13.56 11.00
N ILE A 577 -33.75 14.51 11.52
CA ILE A 577 -35.22 14.42 11.50
C ILE A 577 -35.70 14.32 10.05
N MET A 578 -35.20 15.19 9.16
CA MET A 578 -35.54 15.20 7.74
C MET A 578 -35.16 13.89 7.03
N SER A 579 -33.96 13.36 7.27
CA SER A 579 -33.51 12.07 6.71
C SER A 579 -34.43 10.93 7.16
N GLU A 580 -34.71 10.81 8.45
CA GLU A 580 -35.60 9.75 8.97
C GLU A 580 -37.06 9.86 8.46
N ILE A 581 -37.59 11.08 8.30
CA ILE A 581 -38.89 11.33 7.66
C ILE A 581 -38.88 10.82 6.22
N ASN A 582 -37.93 11.27 5.40
CA ASN A 582 -37.80 10.81 4.02
C ASN A 582 -37.64 9.28 3.96
N ARG A 583 -36.86 8.69 4.86
CA ARG A 583 -36.61 7.25 4.93
C ARG A 583 -37.91 6.47 5.20
N HIS A 584 -38.70 6.88 6.20
CA HIS A 584 -39.98 6.25 6.54
C HIS A 584 -41.14 6.59 5.58
N GLN A 585 -41.05 7.67 4.80
CA GLN A 585 -41.98 7.95 3.68
C GLN A 585 -41.67 7.07 2.46
N ASN A 586 -40.40 6.85 2.12
CA ASN A 586 -39.99 6.02 0.98
C ASN A 586 -40.14 4.51 1.25
N ASP A 587 -39.95 4.07 2.49
CA ASP A 587 -40.16 2.67 2.90
C ASP A 587 -41.13 2.59 4.11
N SER A 588 -42.31 2.03 3.84
CA SER A 588 -43.35 1.83 4.85
C SER A 588 -43.00 0.73 5.86
N SER A 589 -42.15 -0.23 5.50
CA SER A 589 -41.85 -1.45 6.27
C SER A 589 -40.80 -1.29 7.37
N LEU A 590 -40.10 -0.15 7.41
CA LEU A 590 -39.02 0.11 8.36
C LEU A 590 -39.50 0.09 9.82
N PRO A 591 -38.77 -0.59 10.75
CA PRO A 591 -39.09 -0.61 12.18
C PRO A 591 -39.16 0.79 12.78
N ILE A 592 -40.16 1.06 13.61
CA ILE A 592 -40.46 2.43 14.09
C ILE A 592 -39.49 2.94 15.15
N ASN A 593 -38.86 2.04 15.92
CA ASN A 593 -38.07 2.34 17.12
C ASN A 593 -36.96 3.42 16.94
N PRO A 594 -36.21 3.51 15.81
CA PRO A 594 -35.23 4.57 15.61
C PRO A 594 -35.87 5.96 15.55
N LEU A 595 -37.02 6.09 14.85
CA LEU A 595 -37.81 7.32 14.79
C LEU A 595 -38.39 7.65 16.16
N SER A 596 -38.95 6.65 16.86
CA SER A 596 -39.45 6.80 18.25
C SER A 596 -38.40 7.37 19.19
N MET A 597 -37.16 6.86 19.11
CA MET A 597 -36.03 7.31 19.94
C MET A 597 -35.54 8.71 19.54
N LEU A 598 -35.45 9.00 18.23
CA LEU A 598 -35.01 10.30 17.72
C LEU A 598 -35.98 11.42 18.12
N LEU A 599 -37.28 11.23 17.86
CA LEU A 599 -38.31 12.24 18.16
C LEU A 599 -38.40 12.50 19.66
N ASN A 600 -38.50 11.44 20.49
CA ASN A 600 -38.62 11.62 21.94
C ASN A 600 -37.37 12.28 22.56
N GLY A 601 -36.17 11.96 22.07
CA GLY A 601 -34.92 12.57 22.55
C GLY A 601 -34.81 14.08 22.30
N ILE A 602 -35.63 14.61 21.39
CA ILE A 602 -35.70 16.04 21.04
C ILE A 602 -36.92 16.71 21.71
N VAL A 603 -38.06 16.01 21.74
CA VAL A 603 -39.35 16.50 22.26
C VAL A 603 -39.43 16.50 23.79
N ASP A 604 -38.88 15.48 24.46
CA ASP A 604 -38.79 15.40 25.93
C ASP A 604 -37.31 15.17 26.35
N PRO A 605 -36.44 16.19 26.23
CA PRO A 605 -34.98 16.07 26.35
C PRO A 605 -34.52 16.07 27.83
N ALA A 606 -35.18 15.27 28.67
CA ALA A 606 -35.11 15.30 30.14
C ALA A 606 -33.71 15.15 30.76
N VAL A 607 -32.73 14.58 30.02
CA VAL A 607 -31.35 14.39 30.51
C VAL A 607 -30.45 15.58 30.18
N MET A 608 -30.47 16.08 28.93
CA MET A 608 -29.55 17.13 28.47
C MET A 608 -30.15 18.55 28.53
N GLY A 609 -31.47 18.67 28.70
CA GLY A 609 -32.21 19.95 28.77
C GLY A 609 -32.54 20.60 27.41
N GLY A 610 -32.06 20.01 26.31
CA GLY A 610 -32.35 20.46 24.94
C GLY A 610 -31.95 21.91 24.66
N PHE A 611 -32.62 22.53 23.68
CA PHE A 611 -32.32 23.91 23.26
C PHE A 611 -32.54 24.97 24.36
N THR A 612 -33.25 24.65 25.45
CA THR A 612 -33.40 25.58 26.59
C THR A 612 -32.07 25.92 27.27
N LYS A 613 -31.04 25.08 27.10
CA LYS A 613 -29.65 25.38 27.48
C LYS A 613 -29.07 26.50 26.61
N TYR A 614 -29.36 26.51 25.31
CA TYR A 614 -28.94 27.57 24.39
C TYR A 614 -29.69 28.89 24.67
N GLU A 615 -30.99 28.83 24.97
CA GLU A 615 -31.78 30.00 25.40
C GLU A 615 -31.17 30.69 26.62
N LYS A 616 -30.75 29.89 27.61
CA LYS A 616 -30.11 30.37 28.84
C LYS A 616 -28.66 30.83 28.66
N ALA A 617 -27.98 30.41 27.59
CA ALA A 617 -26.62 30.84 27.27
C ALA A 617 -26.60 32.13 26.44
N PHE A 618 -27.26 32.12 25.29
CA PHE A 618 -27.00 33.07 24.20
C PHE A 618 -28.13 34.07 23.96
N PHE A 619 -29.35 33.78 24.44
CA PHE A 619 -30.53 34.67 24.26
C PHE A 619 -30.79 35.56 25.49
N GLN A 620 -29.80 35.72 26.37
CA GLN A 620 -29.87 36.59 27.53
C GLN A 620 -29.30 37.97 27.19
N GLU A 621 -29.97 39.03 27.63
CA GLU A 621 -29.58 40.43 27.37
C GLU A 621 -28.08 40.73 27.65
N PRO A 622 -27.43 40.21 28.72
CA PRO A 622 -26.00 40.43 28.94
C PRO A 622 -25.11 39.86 27.83
N TYR A 623 -25.39 38.64 27.34
CA TYR A 623 -24.63 38.04 26.23
C TYR A 623 -24.80 38.87 24.95
N MET A 624 -26.02 39.31 24.67
CA MET A 624 -26.31 40.12 23.47
C MET A 624 -25.67 41.52 23.50
N GLN A 625 -25.38 42.06 24.69
CA GLN A 625 -24.65 43.32 24.84
C GLN A 625 -23.12 43.14 24.89
N GLU A 626 -22.62 41.98 25.34
CA GLU A 626 -21.19 41.64 25.36
C GLU A 626 -20.69 41.16 23.97
N HIS A 627 -21.56 40.51 23.19
CA HIS A 627 -21.26 39.95 21.85
C HIS A 627 -22.20 40.49 20.75
N PRO A 628 -22.16 41.80 20.42
CA PRO A 628 -22.98 42.37 19.35
C PRO A 628 -22.67 41.79 17.96
N GLU A 629 -21.48 41.24 17.75
CA GLU A 629 -21.08 40.53 16.52
C GLU A 629 -21.89 39.24 16.28
N ASP A 630 -22.36 38.58 17.33
CA ASP A 630 -23.07 37.30 17.26
C ASP A 630 -24.55 37.46 16.90
N ALA A 631 -25.08 38.68 16.77
CA ALA A 631 -26.51 38.94 16.54
C ALA A 631 -27.09 38.16 15.34
N GLY A 632 -26.35 38.04 14.23
CA GLY A 632 -26.77 37.24 13.07
C GLY A 632 -26.77 35.72 13.32
N ASN A 633 -25.83 35.24 14.12
CA ASN A 633 -25.76 33.84 14.56
C ASN A 633 -26.91 33.51 15.53
N ILE A 634 -27.24 34.44 16.43
CA ILE A 634 -28.37 34.32 17.37
C ILE A 634 -29.69 34.18 16.61
N GLU A 635 -29.96 35.03 15.62
CA GLU A 635 -31.16 34.88 14.79
C GLU A 635 -31.15 33.59 13.97
N LYS A 636 -29.99 33.16 13.41
CA LYS A 636 -29.88 31.85 12.72
C LYS A 636 -30.24 30.69 13.66
N LEU A 637 -29.83 30.74 14.93
CA LEU A 637 -30.19 29.70 15.91
C LEU A 637 -31.68 29.71 16.25
N LYS A 638 -32.30 30.89 16.39
CA LYS A 638 -33.76 31.03 16.60
C LYS A 638 -34.55 30.48 15.41
N ASP A 639 -34.14 30.82 14.18
CA ASP A 639 -34.73 30.30 12.95
C ASP A 639 -34.65 28.78 12.88
N LEU A 640 -33.51 28.18 13.25
CA LEU A 640 -33.33 26.72 13.26
C LEU A 640 -34.17 26.01 14.33
N ILE A 641 -34.41 26.64 15.50
CA ILE A 641 -35.34 26.14 16.51
C ILE A 641 -36.79 26.21 15.99
N ALA A 642 -37.18 27.32 15.35
CA ALA A 642 -38.51 27.48 14.75
C ALA A 642 -38.76 26.47 13.61
N TRP A 643 -37.75 26.21 12.76
CA TRP A 643 -37.80 25.20 11.69
C TRP A 643 -37.81 23.74 12.20
N GLN A 644 -37.40 23.48 13.44
CA GLN A 644 -37.48 22.13 14.02
C GLN A 644 -38.94 21.69 14.25
N ILE A 645 -39.86 22.62 14.55
CA ILE A 645 -41.26 22.32 14.85
C ILE A 645 -42.03 21.65 13.70
N PRO A 646 -42.06 22.18 12.45
CA PRO A 646 -42.75 21.49 11.36
C PRO A 646 -42.10 20.14 11.00
N LEU A 647 -40.79 19.98 11.20
CA LEU A 647 -40.11 18.70 11.02
C LEU A 647 -40.57 17.67 12.07
N LEU A 648 -40.62 18.06 13.34
CA LEU A 648 -41.14 17.20 14.41
C LEU A 648 -42.62 16.86 14.19
N ALA A 649 -43.45 17.79 13.71
CA ALA A 649 -44.86 17.54 13.39
C ALA A 649 -45.03 16.40 12.37
N GLU A 650 -44.33 16.47 11.23
CA GLU A 650 -44.37 15.43 10.19
C GLU A 650 -43.80 14.09 10.70
N GLY A 651 -42.71 14.12 11.47
CA GLY A 651 -42.14 12.92 12.09
C GLY A 651 -43.11 12.23 13.06
N ILE A 652 -43.80 13.00 13.90
CA ILE A 652 -44.80 12.51 14.86
C ILE A 652 -46.04 11.99 14.13
N GLN A 653 -46.48 12.66 13.05
CA GLN A 653 -47.57 12.20 12.19
C GLN A 653 -47.26 10.83 11.55
N ILE A 654 -46.05 10.65 11.00
CA ILE A 654 -45.58 9.36 10.47
C ILE A 654 -45.47 8.32 11.58
N HIS A 655 -45.06 8.72 12.79
CA HIS A 655 -44.99 7.83 13.95
C HIS A 655 -46.38 7.31 14.35
N GLY A 656 -47.39 8.19 14.44
CA GLY A 656 -48.76 7.80 14.79
C GLY A 656 -49.42 6.86 13.78
N GLN A 657 -49.09 6.99 12.50
CA GLN A 657 -49.56 6.06 11.45
C GLN A 657 -48.94 4.65 11.55
N LYS A 658 -47.82 4.48 12.26
CA LYS A 658 -47.03 3.23 12.32
C LYS A 658 -46.87 2.63 13.72
N VAL A 659 -47.30 3.33 14.78
CA VAL A 659 -47.10 2.89 16.17
C VAL A 659 -47.97 1.67 16.50
N THR A 660 -47.38 0.69 17.21
CA THR A 660 -48.11 -0.47 17.73
C THR A 660 -49.00 -0.09 18.91
N GLU A 661 -50.02 -0.90 19.20
CA GLU A 661 -50.89 -0.72 20.39
C GLU A 661 -50.06 -0.57 21.68
N ASP A 662 -49.04 -1.42 21.86
CA ASP A 662 -48.15 -1.42 23.04
C ASP A 662 -47.37 -0.09 23.22
N LEU A 663 -47.10 0.61 22.12
CA LEU A 663 -46.36 1.88 22.10
C LEU A 663 -47.27 3.11 21.97
N ARG A 664 -48.60 2.93 21.85
CA ARG A 664 -49.52 4.06 21.71
C ARG A 664 -49.51 5.01 22.92
N PRO A 665 -49.49 4.56 24.20
CA PRO A 665 -49.39 5.46 25.34
C PRO A 665 -48.09 6.29 25.37
N PHE A 666 -47.01 5.76 24.78
CA PHE A 666 -45.75 6.48 24.61
C PHE A 666 -45.84 7.53 23.50
N HIS A 667 -46.56 7.23 22.41
CA HIS A 667 -46.85 8.20 21.35
C HIS A 667 -47.77 9.33 21.84
N GLU A 668 -48.87 9.02 22.55
CA GLU A 668 -49.78 10.01 23.15
C GLU A 668 -49.02 10.97 24.10
N ARG A 669 -48.08 10.44 24.90
CA ARG A 669 -47.18 11.26 25.73
C ARG A 669 -46.26 12.14 24.90
N MET A 670 -45.72 11.63 23.78
CA MET A 670 -44.87 12.39 22.87
C MET A 670 -45.65 13.54 22.19
N GLU A 671 -46.90 13.30 21.78
CA GLU A 671 -47.79 14.34 21.23
C GLU A 671 -48.06 15.44 22.26
N GLN A 672 -48.42 15.08 23.50
CA GLN A 672 -48.64 16.06 24.58
C GLN A 672 -47.39 16.92 24.88
N CYS A 673 -46.20 16.33 24.84
CA CYS A 673 -44.95 17.09 24.96
C CYS A 673 -44.71 17.99 23.74
N PHE A 674 -45.02 17.49 22.54
CA PHE A 674 -44.86 18.25 21.31
C PHE A 674 -45.82 19.45 21.23
N GLU A 675 -47.08 19.32 21.66
CA GLU A 675 -48.02 20.45 21.73
C GLU A 675 -47.49 21.58 22.64
N GLN A 676 -46.96 21.21 23.82
CA GLN A 676 -46.38 22.17 24.78
C GLN A 676 -45.10 22.83 24.23
N LEU A 677 -44.23 22.04 23.61
CA LEU A 677 -43.02 22.51 22.93
C LEU A 677 -43.36 23.47 21.77
N ARG A 678 -44.30 23.06 20.91
CA ARG A 678 -44.79 23.83 19.77
C ARG A 678 -45.36 25.17 20.22
N ALA A 679 -46.28 25.18 21.18
CA ALA A 679 -46.87 26.41 21.70
C ALA A 679 -45.83 27.37 22.28
N LYS A 680 -44.78 26.86 22.96
CA LYS A 680 -43.65 27.68 23.43
C LYS A 680 -42.85 28.27 22.25
N VAL A 681 -42.43 27.44 21.30
CA VAL A 681 -41.54 27.85 20.20
C VAL A 681 -42.25 28.78 19.21
N GLU A 682 -43.48 28.48 18.80
CA GLU A 682 -44.27 29.37 17.91
C GLU A 682 -44.53 30.74 18.57
N SER A 683 -44.74 30.77 19.89
CA SER A 683 -44.91 32.02 20.65
C SER A 683 -43.63 32.83 20.84
N GLN A 684 -42.44 32.22 20.75
CA GLN A 684 -41.15 32.89 21.00
C GLN A 684 -40.36 33.20 19.72
N TYR A 685 -40.49 32.38 18.68
CA TYR A 685 -39.65 32.40 17.46
C TYR A 685 -40.47 32.39 16.15
N GLY A 686 -41.80 32.44 16.26
CA GLY A 686 -42.75 32.46 15.15
C GLY A 686 -43.03 31.09 14.53
N VAL A 687 -44.15 31.00 13.81
CA VAL A 687 -44.55 29.79 13.06
C VAL A 687 -43.69 29.64 11.81
N ARG A 688 -43.32 28.40 11.45
CA ARG A 688 -42.71 28.05 10.15
C ARG A 688 -43.55 26.96 9.48
N GLU A 689 -43.95 27.19 8.24
CA GLU A 689 -44.75 26.24 7.45
C GLU A 689 -43.86 25.49 6.46
N MET A 690 -43.99 24.16 6.40
CA MET A 690 -43.41 23.36 5.31
C MET A 690 -44.33 23.43 4.09
N MET A 691 -43.86 24.05 3.01
CA MET A 691 -44.58 24.08 1.74
C MET A 691 -44.46 22.73 1.00
N PHE A 692 -45.37 21.81 1.30
CA PHE A 692 -45.63 20.67 0.42
C PHE A 692 -46.19 21.17 -0.92
N PHE A 693 -45.50 20.87 -2.01
CA PHE A 693 -46.06 21.05 -3.36
C PHE A 693 -47.10 19.97 -3.63
N GLU A 694 -48.38 20.30 -3.44
CA GLU A 694 -49.48 19.37 -3.73
C GLU A 694 -49.48 18.88 -5.18
N ASP A 695 -49.79 17.59 -5.30
CA ASP A 695 -49.82 16.75 -6.50
C ASP A 695 -50.42 17.45 -7.75
N ARG A 696 -49.58 17.58 -8.79
CA ARG A 696 -50.03 17.91 -10.15
C ARG A 696 -49.68 16.85 -11.18
N ARG A 697 -50.28 15.65 -10.99
CA ARG A 697 -50.68 14.70 -12.04
C ARG A 697 -49.56 14.27 -13.01
N SER A 698 -48.90 13.14 -12.75
CA SER A 698 -49.00 11.94 -13.62
C SER A 698 -47.96 10.84 -13.36
N GLY A 699 -48.45 9.63 -13.09
CA GLY A 699 -47.98 8.40 -13.76
C GLY A 699 -46.55 7.89 -13.53
N ARG A 700 -45.71 8.50 -12.68
CA ARG A 700 -44.41 7.96 -12.27
C ARG A 700 -44.13 8.22 -10.80
N PRO A 701 -43.55 7.26 -10.05
CA PRO A 701 -42.97 7.55 -8.75
C PRO A 701 -41.77 8.48 -8.95
N ARG A 702 -41.90 9.73 -8.49
CA ARG A 702 -40.78 10.66 -8.31
C ARG A 702 -40.71 11.02 -6.84
N SER A 703 -39.73 10.47 -6.14
CA SER A 703 -39.35 10.90 -4.80
C SER A 703 -38.80 12.32 -4.88
N ILE A 704 -39.65 13.31 -4.58
CA ILE A 704 -39.23 14.69 -4.36
C ILE A 704 -38.78 14.79 -2.91
N ALA A 705 -37.53 14.42 -2.64
CA ALA A 705 -36.88 14.74 -1.38
C ALA A 705 -36.69 16.26 -1.33
N TRP A 706 -37.42 16.94 -0.44
CA TRP A 706 -37.24 18.37 -0.21
C TRP A 706 -35.99 18.59 0.65
N VAL A 707 -34.99 19.26 0.07
CA VAL A 707 -33.76 19.63 0.77
C VAL A 707 -33.75 21.15 0.92
N PRO A 708 -34.08 21.71 2.09
CA PRO A 708 -33.87 23.12 2.37
C PRO A 708 -32.37 23.46 2.34
N ASP A 709 -32.00 24.50 1.59
CA ASP A 709 -30.69 25.13 1.74
C ASP A 709 -30.76 26.08 2.95
N TRP A 710 -30.33 25.56 4.11
CA TRP A 710 -30.36 26.27 5.39
C TRP A 710 -29.52 27.56 5.41
N ASP A 711 -28.59 27.75 4.47
CA ASP A 711 -27.81 28.98 4.33
C ASP A 711 -28.47 30.02 3.43
N GLN A 712 -29.45 29.64 2.58
CA GLN A 712 -30.24 30.57 1.77
C GLN A 712 -31.54 31.03 2.44
N LEU A 713 -32.15 30.18 3.28
CA LEU A 713 -33.48 30.45 3.89
C LEU A 713 -33.48 31.63 4.87
N SER A 714 -32.34 31.94 5.49
CA SER A 714 -32.14 33.06 6.42
C SER A 714 -32.35 34.45 5.78
N HIS A 715 -32.23 34.58 4.46
CA HIS A 715 -32.36 35.87 3.77
C HIS A 715 -33.78 36.19 3.26
N ALA A 716 -34.75 35.29 3.43
CA ALA A 716 -36.09 35.45 2.86
C ALA A 716 -37.01 36.44 3.62
N GLY A 717 -36.78 36.67 4.92
CA GLY A 717 -37.73 37.39 5.79
C GLY A 717 -37.86 38.91 5.56
N ALA A 718 -36.91 39.55 4.88
CA ALA A 718 -36.70 41.00 4.96
C ALA A 718 -37.41 41.86 3.89
N ARG A 719 -38.62 41.49 3.44
CA ARG A 719 -39.43 42.33 2.50
C ARG A 719 -40.95 42.28 2.70
N GLN A 720 -41.48 43.15 3.55
CA GLN A 720 -42.79 43.81 3.33
C GLN A 720 -43.07 44.98 4.29
N SER A 721 -43.12 46.20 3.75
CA SER A 721 -43.99 47.31 4.19
C SER A 721 -44.00 48.43 3.11
N PRO A 722 -45.14 49.08 2.82
CA PRO A 722 -45.25 50.03 1.71
C PRO A 722 -45.27 51.50 2.15
N HIS A 723 -44.74 52.42 1.32
CA HIS A 723 -45.35 53.75 1.06
C HIS A 723 -44.69 54.48 -0.15
N SER A 724 -45.56 55.13 -0.93
CA SER A 724 -45.42 56.32 -1.83
C SER A 724 -44.10 57.15 -1.83
N MET A 725 -43.67 57.83 -2.91
CA MET A 725 -44.38 58.30 -4.14
C MET A 725 -43.41 58.60 -5.33
N GLU A 726 -43.92 59.14 -6.46
CA GLU A 726 -43.26 59.25 -7.79
C GLU A 726 -42.31 60.45 -8.03
N ALA A 727 -41.36 60.30 -8.97
CA ALA A 727 -40.75 61.37 -9.80
C ALA A 727 -40.06 60.78 -11.08
N PRO A 728 -39.79 61.57 -12.16
CA PRO A 728 -39.68 61.04 -13.54
C PRO A 728 -38.25 60.73 -14.09
N PRO A 729 -38.13 60.11 -15.30
CA PRO A 729 -36.88 59.48 -15.78
C PRO A 729 -36.12 60.22 -16.91
N THR A 730 -34.84 59.83 -17.14
CA THR A 730 -34.08 59.81 -18.43
C THR A 730 -32.61 59.35 -18.14
N PRO A 731 -31.77 59.02 -19.13
CA PRO A 731 -31.94 58.03 -20.20
C PRO A 731 -30.80 56.97 -20.24
N LYS A 732 -30.92 55.94 -21.10
CA LYS A 732 -29.88 54.88 -21.27
C LYS A 732 -28.70 55.33 -22.16
N PRO A 733 -27.45 54.95 -21.83
CA PRO A 733 -26.38 54.69 -22.80
C PRO A 733 -26.57 53.32 -23.50
N ALA A 734 -25.98 53.12 -24.67
CA ALA A 734 -26.13 51.91 -25.50
C ALA A 734 -24.90 50.97 -25.46
N PRO A 735 -25.07 49.65 -25.67
CA PRO A 735 -23.96 48.70 -25.80
C PRO A 735 -23.29 48.77 -27.19
N ARG A 736 -22.00 48.44 -27.25
CA ARG A 736 -21.16 48.32 -28.46
C ARG A 736 -19.94 47.41 -28.17
N PRO A 737 -19.35 46.73 -29.17
CA PRO A 737 -19.98 45.57 -29.81
C PRO A 737 -19.03 44.36 -29.89
N SER A 738 -19.52 43.25 -30.43
CA SER A 738 -18.71 42.10 -30.84
C SER A 738 -18.72 41.96 -32.37
N GLU A 739 -17.53 42.01 -32.97
CA GLU A 739 -17.23 41.69 -34.37
C GLU A 739 -16.09 40.65 -34.37
N SER A 740 -16.02 39.67 -35.27
CA SER A 740 -16.97 39.25 -36.31
C SER A 740 -16.63 37.83 -36.81
N GLU A 741 -17.61 37.12 -37.37
CA GLU A 741 -17.40 35.92 -38.21
C GLU A 741 -18.14 36.06 -39.54
N GLU A 742 -17.42 35.82 -40.64
CA GLU A 742 -17.94 35.53 -41.98
C GLU A 742 -16.96 34.51 -42.62
N HIS A 743 -17.35 33.57 -43.49
CA HIS A 743 -18.62 33.45 -44.21
C HIS A 743 -18.91 32.00 -44.71
N ARG A 744 -20.18 31.58 -44.57
CA ARG A 744 -21.03 30.94 -45.62
C ARG A 744 -20.94 29.43 -46.03
N ASN A 745 -22.13 28.97 -46.47
CA ASN A 745 -22.46 27.92 -47.47
C ASN A 745 -22.35 26.42 -47.09
N GLU A 746 -23.27 25.51 -47.50
CA GLU A 746 -24.70 25.65 -47.88
C GLU A 746 -25.43 24.27 -47.94
N CYS A 747 -26.76 24.29 -48.02
CA CYS A 747 -27.69 23.27 -48.59
C CYS A 747 -27.89 21.85 -47.97
N LYS A 748 -29.00 21.76 -47.22
CA LYS A 748 -30.21 20.92 -47.48
C LYS A 748 -30.25 19.40 -47.23
N GLU A 749 -31.49 18.97 -46.96
CA GLU A 749 -31.99 17.61 -46.69
C GLU A 749 -32.03 16.73 -47.96
N ASN A 750 -32.03 15.40 -47.78
CA ASN A 750 -33.10 14.56 -48.35
C ASN A 750 -33.25 13.16 -47.72
N ARG A 751 -34.32 12.46 -48.12
CA ARG A 751 -34.78 11.14 -47.63
C ARG A 751 -34.57 10.03 -48.67
N ALA A 752 -34.59 8.77 -48.19
CA ALA A 752 -34.79 7.52 -48.96
C ALA A 752 -33.66 7.14 -49.95
N SER A 753 -33.59 5.95 -50.55
CA SER A 753 -33.87 4.54 -50.15
C SER A 753 -33.44 3.61 -51.33
N PHE A 754 -33.31 2.31 -51.07
CA PHE A 754 -33.39 1.19 -52.05
C PHE A 754 -32.22 0.82 -53.01
N ILE A 755 -32.03 -0.51 -53.11
CA ILE A 755 -31.84 -1.35 -54.32
C ILE A 755 -30.43 -1.72 -54.86
N PHE A 756 -30.12 -3.03 -54.70
CA PHE A 756 -29.32 -3.96 -55.52
C PHE A 756 -27.78 -3.81 -55.64
N GLY A 757 -27.09 -4.97 -55.74
CA GLY A 757 -25.66 -5.11 -56.06
C GLY A 757 -25.43 -5.84 -57.41
N PRO A 758 -24.21 -6.35 -57.69
CA PRO A 758 -24.14 -7.81 -57.91
C PRO A 758 -22.80 -8.54 -57.56
N ARG A 759 -22.94 -9.64 -56.81
CA ARG A 759 -22.42 -11.01 -57.10
C ARG A 759 -21.13 -11.20 -57.94
N TRP A 760 -20.07 -11.71 -57.28
CA TRP A 760 -19.11 -12.71 -57.79
C TRP A 760 -18.87 -13.73 -56.66
N GLN A 761 -19.42 -14.95 -56.72
CA GLN A 761 -18.86 -16.19 -57.31
C GLN A 761 -17.63 -16.77 -56.57
N ASN A 762 -17.86 -17.91 -55.90
CA ASN A 762 -16.83 -18.80 -55.31
C ASN A 762 -16.14 -19.64 -56.40
N PRO A 763 -15.09 -20.41 -56.02
CA PRO A 763 -15.33 -21.86 -55.88
C PRO A 763 -14.95 -22.44 -54.51
N ARG A 764 -15.45 -23.65 -54.20
CA ARG A 764 -15.31 -24.37 -52.92
C ARG A 764 -14.36 -25.57 -53.03
N GLN A 765 -13.69 -25.90 -51.93
CA GLN A 765 -13.55 -27.27 -51.38
C GLN A 765 -13.65 -27.16 -49.83
N SER A 766 -14.38 -27.90 -48.99
CA SER A 766 -14.96 -29.28 -48.97
C SER A 766 -13.93 -30.37 -48.60
N ILE A 767 -14.02 -31.20 -47.54
CA ILE A 767 -15.02 -31.50 -46.47
C ILE A 767 -14.27 -32.04 -45.23
N SER A 768 -14.83 -31.94 -44.00
CA SER A 768 -14.97 -32.99 -42.93
C SER A 768 -15.18 -32.29 -41.57
N GLU A 769 -16.38 -32.28 -40.98
CA GLU A 769 -16.95 -33.27 -40.02
C GLU A 769 -16.44 -33.14 -38.56
N LEU A 770 -17.39 -33.21 -37.60
CA LEU A 770 -17.23 -32.98 -36.16
C LEU A 770 -16.90 -34.27 -35.38
N PRO A 771 -16.42 -34.18 -34.12
CA PRO A 771 -17.36 -34.34 -33.01
C PRO A 771 -17.17 -33.37 -31.82
N ALA A 772 -18.20 -33.29 -30.98
CA ALA A 772 -18.29 -32.48 -29.76
C ALA A 772 -17.56 -33.14 -28.55
N PRO A 773 -17.36 -32.43 -27.42
CA PRO A 773 -16.36 -32.81 -26.41
C PRO A 773 -16.81 -33.91 -25.43
N LYS A 774 -15.86 -34.38 -24.62
CA LYS A 774 -16.08 -35.17 -23.40
C LYS A 774 -15.47 -34.47 -22.20
N ASP A 775 -16.14 -34.53 -21.05
CA ASP A 775 -15.56 -34.22 -19.75
C ASP A 775 -14.38 -35.14 -19.43
N GLU A 776 -13.33 -34.61 -18.82
CA GLU A 776 -12.58 -35.39 -17.82
C GLU A 776 -11.98 -34.49 -16.73
N LYS A 777 -12.29 -34.80 -15.47
CA LYS A 777 -11.70 -34.16 -14.29
C LYS A 777 -10.42 -34.91 -13.92
N TRP A 778 -9.27 -34.23 -13.92
CA TRP A 778 -8.10 -34.74 -13.20
C TRP A 778 -7.53 -33.74 -12.21
N ARG A 779 -7.24 -34.24 -11.01
CA ARG A 779 -6.63 -33.49 -9.91
C ARG A 779 -5.12 -33.59 -9.96
N LEU A 780 -4.49 -32.56 -9.39
CA LEU A 780 -3.11 -32.51 -8.93
C LEU A 780 -2.59 -33.86 -8.41
N SER A 781 -1.41 -34.25 -8.89
CA SER A 781 -0.55 -35.24 -8.26
C SER A 781 0.89 -34.75 -8.33
N CYS A 782 1.51 -34.50 -7.18
CA CYS A 782 2.92 -34.16 -7.09
C CYS A 782 3.71 -35.45 -6.87
N ASN A 783 4.52 -35.86 -7.86
CA ASN A 783 5.51 -36.92 -7.67
C ASN A 783 6.88 -36.29 -7.33
N MET A 784 7.31 -36.47 -6.08
CA MET A 784 8.72 -36.45 -5.73
C MET A 784 9.33 -37.81 -6.09
N SER A 785 10.55 -37.83 -6.62
CA SER A 785 11.23 -39.05 -7.09
C SER A 785 12.00 -39.76 -5.97
N GLU A 786 11.77 -41.06 -5.80
CA GLU A 786 12.52 -41.93 -4.89
C GLU A 786 13.80 -42.51 -5.52
N SER A 787 14.83 -42.71 -4.68
CA SER A 787 15.82 -43.82 -4.70
C SER A 787 16.86 -43.54 -3.58
N SER A 788 17.55 -44.48 -2.92
CA SER A 788 17.51 -45.95 -2.74
C SER A 788 18.52 -46.26 -1.60
N LEU A 789 18.59 -47.36 -0.81
CA LEU A 789 17.91 -48.65 -0.59
C LEU A 789 18.36 -49.10 0.87
N SER A 790 18.14 -50.26 1.51
CA SER A 790 17.47 -51.57 1.30
C SER A 790 17.37 -52.31 2.66
N ALA A 791 16.41 -53.24 2.81
CA ALA A 791 16.39 -54.37 3.78
C ALA A 791 16.19 -54.02 5.29
N ASP A 792 15.61 -54.86 6.17
CA ASP A 792 15.00 -56.21 6.01
C ASP A 792 13.94 -56.47 7.11
N GLY A 793 13.07 -57.50 6.94
CA GLY A 793 12.53 -58.26 8.08
C GLY A 793 11.04 -58.15 8.49
N LYS A 794 10.23 -59.12 8.01
CA LYS A 794 9.10 -59.81 8.70
C LYS A 794 7.76 -59.09 9.03
N GLN A 795 6.70 -59.59 8.37
CA GLN A 795 5.28 -59.59 8.77
C GLN A 795 4.95 -60.68 9.83
N PRO A 796 3.70 -60.85 10.33
CA PRO A 796 2.53 -59.94 10.48
C PRO A 796 1.85 -59.96 11.89
N PRO A 797 0.84 -59.10 12.16
CA PRO A 797 -0.02 -59.17 13.36
C PRO A 797 -1.46 -59.72 13.09
N PRO A 798 -2.16 -60.31 14.08
CA PRO A 798 -3.59 -60.66 13.97
C PRO A 798 -4.55 -60.07 15.05
N SER A 799 -5.46 -59.20 14.61
CA SER A 799 -6.92 -59.14 14.91
C SER A 799 -7.55 -59.24 16.33
N ARG A 800 -8.58 -58.38 16.56
CA ARG A 800 -9.84 -58.58 17.37
C ARG A 800 -9.70 -58.72 18.90
N ALA A 801 -10.65 -58.38 19.77
CA ALA A 801 -11.94 -57.63 19.75
C ALA A 801 -12.12 -56.96 21.17
N ALA A 802 -13.24 -56.46 21.73
CA ALA A 802 -14.70 -56.32 21.42
C ALA A 802 -15.23 -55.11 22.25
N ALA A 803 -16.24 -54.31 21.85
CA ALA A 803 -17.69 -54.50 21.67
C ALA A 803 -18.56 -54.39 22.96
N GLY A 804 -19.49 -53.42 22.99
CA GLY A 804 -20.50 -53.17 24.04
C GLY A 804 -20.10 -52.14 25.14
N ALA A 805 -20.99 -51.31 25.71
CA ALA A 805 -22.38 -50.99 25.36
C ALA A 805 -22.80 -49.58 25.91
N GLN A 806 -23.96 -49.09 25.45
CA GLN A 806 -24.66 -47.82 25.77
C GLN A 806 -25.50 -47.89 27.08
N PRO A 807 -26.22 -46.81 27.53
CA PRO A 807 -25.95 -45.35 27.54
C PRO A 807 -26.43 -44.65 28.86
N SER A 808 -26.66 -43.33 28.82
CA SER A 808 -27.54 -42.51 29.71
C SER A 808 -27.08 -42.16 31.14
N ALA A 809 -27.55 -41.09 31.81
CA ALA A 809 -28.04 -39.77 31.36
C ALA A 809 -28.18 -38.80 32.56
N ALA A 810 -28.01 -37.48 32.33
CA ALA A 810 -28.25 -36.37 33.27
C ALA A 810 -27.41 -36.36 34.59
N GLY A 811 -27.21 -35.23 35.26
CA GLY A 811 -27.49 -33.83 34.88
C GLY A 811 -27.08 -32.83 35.97
N SER A 812 -26.89 -31.57 35.58
CA SER A 812 -26.99 -30.33 36.40
C SER A 812 -26.60 -30.34 37.90
N SER A 813 -25.62 -29.52 38.30
CA SER A 813 -25.87 -28.15 38.82
C SER A 813 -24.77 -27.56 39.73
N LEU A 814 -24.68 -26.22 39.68
CA LEU A 814 -24.27 -25.28 40.75
C LEU A 814 -22.83 -25.26 41.34
N SER A 815 -22.38 -24.02 41.55
CA SER A 815 -21.24 -23.54 42.36
C SER A 815 -21.81 -22.80 43.61
N PRO A 816 -21.08 -21.98 44.42
CA PRO A 816 -19.66 -21.60 44.47
C PRO A 816 -19.05 -21.63 45.92
N THR A 817 -18.06 -20.75 46.20
CA THR A 817 -17.36 -20.49 47.50
C THR A 817 -16.28 -21.53 47.90
N GLY A 818 -15.23 -21.20 48.67
CA GLY A 818 -14.71 -19.89 49.11
C GLY A 818 -13.59 -19.98 50.17
N PHE A 819 -12.66 -19.01 50.17
CA PHE A 819 -11.64 -18.69 51.20
C PHE A 819 -10.54 -19.72 51.61
N GLY A 820 -9.27 -19.36 51.34
CA GLY A 820 -8.45 -18.72 52.40
C GLY A 820 -7.34 -19.54 53.11
N GLY A 821 -6.08 -19.10 52.96
CA GLY A 821 -4.96 -19.40 53.87
C GLY A 821 -3.84 -20.28 53.28
N ARG A 822 -2.52 -20.12 53.55
CA ARG A 822 -1.54 -19.00 53.70
C ARG A 822 -0.23 -19.67 54.22
N VAL A 823 0.95 -19.08 53.93
CA VAL A 823 2.27 -19.29 54.59
C VAL A 823 3.29 -20.25 53.88
N LYS A 824 4.22 -19.62 53.14
CA LYS A 824 5.72 -19.71 53.17
C LYS A 824 6.47 -21.07 53.25
N SER A 825 7.70 -21.23 52.73
CA SER A 825 8.49 -20.51 51.69
C SER A 825 9.91 -21.11 51.48
N ALA A 826 10.47 -20.88 50.29
CA ALA A 826 11.88 -20.51 50.02
C ALA A 826 12.92 -21.56 49.52
N SER A 827 13.95 -20.98 48.86
CA SER A 827 15.23 -21.53 48.39
C SER A 827 15.27 -22.25 47.02
N LYS A 828 16.22 -21.97 46.11
CA LYS A 828 17.03 -20.74 45.88
C LYS A 828 17.69 -20.81 44.49
N LEU A 829 17.87 -19.68 43.81
CA LEU A 829 18.69 -19.58 42.58
C LEU A 829 20.14 -19.10 42.88
N PRO A 830 21.15 -19.46 42.05
CA PRO A 830 22.52 -18.95 42.16
C PRO A 830 22.67 -17.46 41.74
N PRO A 831 23.80 -16.79 42.06
CA PRO A 831 23.91 -15.32 42.00
C PRO A 831 24.63 -14.76 40.75
N LEU A 832 24.40 -13.47 40.51
CA LEU A 832 25.12 -12.62 39.55
C LEU A 832 26.56 -12.29 40.01
N PRO A 833 27.54 -12.17 39.09
CA PRO A 833 28.82 -11.52 39.34
C PRO A 833 28.70 -10.01 39.61
N ARG A 834 29.79 -9.38 40.09
CA ARG A 834 29.80 -7.98 40.55
C ARG A 834 30.50 -7.03 39.57
N LYS A 835 30.09 -5.75 39.66
CA LYS A 835 30.73 -4.50 39.19
C LYS A 835 32.19 -4.61 38.72
N PHE A 836 32.46 -4.07 37.53
CA PHE A 836 33.74 -3.44 37.17
C PHE A 836 33.64 -1.91 37.28
N SER A 837 34.77 -1.20 37.18
CA SER A 837 34.92 0.21 37.54
C SER A 837 34.66 1.21 36.38
N PRO A 838 34.44 2.51 36.66
CA PRO A 838 34.16 3.52 35.62
C PRO A 838 35.35 3.93 34.72
N ALA A 839 36.53 3.35 34.92
CA ALA A 839 37.82 3.89 34.45
C ALA A 839 38.21 3.49 33.01
N VAL A 840 37.25 3.39 32.09
CA VAL A 840 37.48 2.97 30.68
C VAL A 840 36.81 3.91 29.67
N TYR A 841 36.04 4.90 30.11
CA TYR A 841 35.25 5.76 29.22
C TYR A 841 35.95 7.06 28.76
N GLU A 842 37.12 7.39 29.32
CA GLU A 842 37.84 8.64 29.02
C GLU A 842 38.97 8.47 27.98
N THR A 843 39.34 7.24 27.59
CA THR A 843 40.52 6.97 26.73
C THR A 843 40.22 7.00 25.22
N PHE A 844 39.07 7.54 24.80
CA PHE A 844 38.64 7.58 23.38
C PHE A 844 38.10 8.93 22.89
N LEU A 845 38.30 10.03 23.66
CA LEU A 845 37.81 11.37 23.29
C LEU A 845 38.89 12.46 23.18
N GLU A 846 40.17 12.15 23.40
CA GLU A 846 41.28 13.11 23.27
C GLU A 846 42.29 12.72 22.17
N GLN A 847 41.91 12.81 20.89
CA GLN A 847 42.88 12.95 19.79
C GLN A 847 42.32 13.53 18.48
N SER A 848 41.68 14.71 18.55
CA SER A 848 41.33 15.50 17.35
C SER A 848 41.30 17.01 17.63
N ASN A 849 42.45 17.59 17.96
CA ASN A 849 42.67 19.06 18.01
C ASN A 849 44.17 19.38 17.91
N ALA A 850 44.71 19.28 16.69
CA ALA A 850 46.01 19.78 16.25
C ALA A 850 45.99 19.93 14.72
#